data_AF-A0A3B6DMD2-F1
#
_entry.id   AF-A0A3B6DMD2-F1
#
_cell.length_a   1.000
_cell.length_b   1.000
_cell.length_c   1.000
_cell.angle_alpha   90.00
_cell.angle_beta   90.00
_cell.angle_gamma   90.00
#
_symmetry.space_group_name_H-M   'P 1'
#
loop_
_entity.id
_entity.type
_entity.pdbx_description
1 polymer ?
#
loop_
_entity_poly.entity_id
_entity_poly.type
_entity_poly.pdbx_seq_one_letter_code
_entity_poly.pdbx_strand_id
1 'polypeptide(L)'
;MIMQLCMKIFVPSTFGLRKDGEADRYVVLNVNASWLSTAGRNSLQQDGNRCFLGAPQCYSCAQCFWMNELSSVGFSVLKKLEAIVQISPKSSSSYTLVRTILIINEIAKFLEEPQFSMPKSSMKLRSFFVLCGRRFFELVFLVWRDGTTRSLLRLLDLPAAYGLIADSLNSNLRPANKNLTHGHLGRTTMLLLHAAQLDEALLSRLLQYLDNSSDWAEFFQYFKRFLDSGGDRSSLISNFKRSLEFTFNVKWKDELDYISPICYVGLMECLGFMASSCLIQNDFICCTKSLLVNMLECRTSKVYIDTCLVSNSSPDSDLDRLAYTSGRFIYQTIMAILTSKHMLQEWVHKTSCPSSTSYKPVLLRLVVTLYPLILTLSLGNCYEVTHNLLRNEVFKDLPVEFSQKIVHALQIKSRTPSNFTRVLADALAAIGDNMVVIGTPKSPVDCQNLNAYMISKEDLYDVPKIMALLCPEEASYVKQETPLPEKSDGNKSGNVISGNIPKDAQDNEMERSSEMDLADEILFEKLETLRAEGLKNPRDIIELLISALPWLESNTPAGIDKRLLDDVRRICSEFENGSDRVRGRAFLAVEKLRQGENKLQLILRVLTEASLRRIESEATKKSMNDWSSDAAVQPQADADGCSDDDEPDTGEAGASTSKKAAQKQKSKKKSKKSKGRGKK
;
A
#
# COMPACT_ATOMS: atom_id res chain seq x y z
N MET A 1 -16.57 18.52 -14.68
CA MET A 1 -17.13 19.79 -14.16
C MET A 1 -16.05 20.82 -13.84
N ILE A 2 -15.01 20.49 -13.03
CA ILE A 2 -13.88 21.40 -12.72
C ILE A 2 -13.12 21.82 -13.99
N MET A 3 -12.76 20.88 -14.87
CA MET A 3 -12.10 21.19 -16.15
C MET A 3 -12.96 22.08 -17.06
N GLN A 4 -14.29 21.91 -17.06
CA GLN A 4 -15.22 22.78 -17.79
C GLN A 4 -15.29 24.19 -17.20
N LEU A 5 -15.15 24.32 -15.88
CA LEU A 5 -15.12 25.60 -15.18
C LEU A 5 -13.80 26.34 -15.45
N CYS A 6 -12.66 25.64 -15.36
CA CYS A 6 -11.35 26.16 -15.74
C CYS A 6 -11.32 26.59 -17.21
N MET A 7 -11.89 25.78 -18.11
CA MET A 7 -11.99 26.11 -19.55
C MET A 7 -12.86 27.35 -19.81
N LYS A 8 -13.92 27.60 -19.04
CA LYS A 8 -14.74 28.82 -19.26
C LYS A 8 -14.05 30.11 -18.80
N ILE A 9 -13.16 30.03 -17.81
CA ILE A 9 -12.52 31.19 -17.18
C ILE A 9 -11.16 31.50 -17.83
N PHE A 10 -10.35 30.49 -18.17
CA PHE A 10 -8.96 30.66 -18.65
C PHE A 10 -8.79 30.74 -20.17
N VAL A 11 -9.82 30.38 -20.96
CA VAL A 11 -9.68 30.25 -22.43
C VAL A 11 -9.41 31.56 -23.18
N PRO A 12 -10.00 32.73 -22.83
CA PRO A 12 -9.82 33.93 -23.64
C PRO A 12 -8.38 34.47 -23.66
N SER A 13 -7.74 34.58 -22.49
CA SER A 13 -6.39 35.14 -22.34
C SER A 13 -5.29 34.20 -22.85
N THR A 14 -5.42 32.90 -22.59
CA THR A 14 -4.38 31.91 -22.89
C THR A 14 -4.33 31.54 -24.39
N PHE A 15 -5.48 31.57 -25.08
CA PHE A 15 -5.57 31.18 -26.49
C PHE A 15 -5.60 32.35 -27.48
N GLY A 16 -5.46 33.59 -27.00
CA GLY A 16 -5.52 34.77 -27.84
C GLY A 16 -6.91 34.95 -28.46
N LEU A 17 -7.95 34.78 -27.66
CA LEU A 17 -9.35 34.95 -28.05
C LEU A 17 -9.91 36.22 -27.40
N ARG A 18 -10.48 37.12 -28.22
CA ARG A 18 -11.18 38.31 -27.72
C ARG A 18 -12.68 38.12 -27.95
N LYS A 19 -13.48 38.28 -26.89
CA LYS A 19 -14.94 38.21 -26.98
C LYS A 19 -15.45 39.31 -27.91
N ASP A 20 -16.26 38.95 -28.89
CA ASP A 20 -16.96 39.92 -29.73
C ASP A 20 -18.20 40.44 -29.01
N GLY A 21 -18.72 41.60 -29.41
CA GLY A 21 -19.90 42.21 -28.77
C GLY A 21 -21.17 41.34 -28.81
N GLU A 22 -21.19 40.32 -29.66
CA GLU A 22 -22.23 39.30 -29.74
C GLU A 22 -21.95 38.07 -28.86
N ALA A 23 -23.02 37.49 -28.29
CA ALA A 23 -22.93 36.50 -27.23
C ALA A 23 -22.22 35.18 -27.59
N ASP A 24 -22.09 34.83 -28.88
CA ASP A 24 -21.64 33.50 -29.34
C ASP A 24 -20.41 33.50 -30.28
N ARG A 25 -19.68 34.62 -30.42
CA ARG A 25 -18.53 34.73 -31.33
C ARG A 25 -17.26 35.27 -30.64
N TYR A 26 -16.11 34.71 -31.02
CA TYR A 26 -14.80 35.17 -30.56
C TYR A 26 -13.92 35.55 -31.75
N VAL A 27 -13.18 36.64 -31.60
CA VAL A 27 -12.12 37.06 -32.53
C VAL A 27 -10.85 36.27 -32.19
N VAL A 28 -10.33 35.54 -33.18
CA VAL A 28 -9.07 34.80 -33.10
C VAL A 28 -7.92 35.73 -33.48
N LEU A 29 -7.04 36.03 -32.53
CA LEU A 29 -5.92 36.97 -32.74
C LEU A 29 -4.75 36.35 -33.53
N ASN A 30 -4.60 35.02 -33.49
CA ASN A 30 -3.57 34.30 -34.22
C ASN A 30 -4.14 33.03 -34.87
N VAL A 31 -4.33 33.08 -36.19
CA VAL A 31 -4.88 31.96 -37.00
C VAL A 31 -3.89 30.79 -37.12
N ASN A 32 -2.60 31.03 -36.90
CA ASN A 32 -1.55 30.02 -36.96
C ASN A 32 -1.26 29.35 -35.62
N ALA A 33 -2.04 29.64 -34.58
CA ALA A 33 -1.84 29.07 -33.26
C ALA A 33 -1.99 27.53 -33.27
N SER A 34 -1.15 26.85 -32.48
CA SER A 34 -1.09 25.38 -32.41
C SER A 34 -2.37 24.74 -31.88
N TRP A 35 -3.13 25.46 -31.05
CA TRP A 35 -4.40 25.00 -30.48
C TRP A 35 -5.54 24.99 -31.49
N LEU A 36 -5.41 25.74 -32.59
CA LEU A 36 -6.44 25.81 -33.62
C LEU A 36 -6.30 24.62 -34.56
N SER A 37 -7.10 23.58 -34.30
CA SER A 37 -7.13 22.36 -35.11
C SER A 37 -7.46 22.65 -36.59
N THR A 38 -7.16 21.72 -37.49
CA THR A 38 -7.51 21.86 -38.92
C THR A 38 -9.02 22.05 -39.13
N ALA A 39 -9.85 21.37 -38.33
CA ALA A 39 -11.30 21.56 -38.35
C ALA A 39 -11.72 22.95 -37.82
N GLY A 40 -11.03 23.46 -36.80
CA GLY A 40 -11.21 24.82 -36.29
C GLY A 40 -10.82 25.89 -37.32
N ARG A 41 -9.68 25.71 -37.99
CA ARG A 41 -9.24 26.58 -39.10
C ARG A 41 -10.24 26.60 -40.25
N ASN A 42 -10.76 25.46 -40.64
CA ASN A 42 -11.78 25.35 -41.69
C ASN A 42 -13.14 25.95 -41.31
N SER A 43 -13.36 26.20 -40.01
CA SER A 43 -14.61 26.78 -39.47
C SER A 43 -14.48 28.29 -39.20
N LEU A 44 -13.33 28.91 -39.51
CA LEU A 44 -13.14 30.34 -39.34
C LEU A 44 -13.99 31.12 -40.34
N GLN A 45 -14.72 32.11 -39.82
CA GLN A 45 -15.37 33.12 -40.65
C GLN A 45 -14.44 34.32 -40.77
N GLN A 46 -14.19 34.77 -41.99
CA GLN A 46 -13.33 35.93 -42.23
C GLN A 46 -14.21 37.14 -42.55
N ASP A 47 -14.02 38.23 -41.82
CA ASP A 47 -14.59 39.54 -42.13
C ASP A 47 -13.46 40.57 -42.10
N GLY A 48 -13.06 41.01 -43.29
CA GLY A 48 -11.86 41.81 -43.52
C GLY A 48 -10.59 41.14 -42.96
N ASN A 49 -9.89 41.86 -42.08
CA ASN A 49 -8.68 41.39 -41.41
C ASN A 49 -8.95 40.60 -40.11
N ARG A 50 -10.22 40.34 -39.77
CA ARG A 50 -10.59 39.64 -38.55
C ARG A 50 -11.09 38.24 -38.87
N CYS A 51 -10.61 37.27 -38.10
CA CYS A 51 -11.07 35.89 -38.15
C CYS A 51 -11.91 35.60 -36.91
N PHE A 52 -13.09 35.05 -37.12
CA PHE A 52 -14.07 34.75 -36.09
C PHE A 52 -14.26 33.24 -35.98
N LEU A 53 -14.44 32.78 -34.76
CA LEU A 53 -14.79 31.40 -34.47
C LEU A 53 -15.98 31.37 -33.50
N GLY A 54 -16.93 30.48 -33.77
CA GLY A 54 -18.07 30.29 -32.88
C GLY A 54 -17.63 29.78 -31.51
N ALA A 55 -18.34 30.18 -30.45
CA ALA A 55 -18.05 29.75 -29.08
C ALA A 55 -17.94 28.22 -28.92
N PRO A 56 -18.81 27.39 -29.54
CA PRO A 56 -18.70 25.93 -29.44
C PRO A 56 -17.41 25.39 -30.09
N GLN A 57 -17.00 25.94 -31.23
CA GLN A 57 -15.78 25.53 -31.93
C GLN A 57 -14.52 26.00 -31.21
N CYS A 58 -14.55 27.18 -30.59
CA CYS A 58 -13.47 27.67 -29.71
C CYS A 58 -13.26 26.70 -28.55
N TYR A 59 -14.34 26.38 -27.84
CA TYR A 59 -14.31 25.45 -26.71
C TYR A 59 -13.81 24.07 -27.14
N SER A 60 -14.30 23.54 -28.26
CA SER A 60 -13.86 22.24 -28.77
C SER A 60 -12.38 22.22 -29.14
N CYS A 61 -11.85 23.25 -29.81
CA CYS A 61 -10.43 23.31 -30.18
C CYS A 61 -9.53 23.47 -28.95
N ALA A 62 -9.88 24.38 -28.04
CA ALA A 62 -9.17 24.56 -26.77
C ALA A 62 -9.16 23.27 -25.94
N GLN A 63 -10.30 22.58 -25.89
CA GLN A 63 -10.41 21.28 -25.24
C GLN A 63 -9.47 20.27 -25.90
N CYS A 64 -9.55 20.05 -27.21
CA CYS A 64 -8.66 19.12 -27.91
C CYS A 64 -7.17 19.43 -27.69
N PHE A 65 -6.78 20.70 -27.68
CA PHE A 65 -5.40 21.11 -27.43
C PHE A 65 -4.92 20.70 -26.04
N TRP A 66 -5.64 21.09 -24.99
CA TRP A 66 -5.26 20.76 -23.61
C TRP A 66 -5.19 19.26 -23.37
N MET A 67 -6.12 18.49 -23.96
CA MET A 67 -6.13 17.04 -23.82
C MET A 67 -4.92 16.40 -24.50
N ASN A 68 -4.51 16.91 -25.67
CA ASN A 68 -3.29 16.45 -26.34
C ASN A 68 -2.02 16.81 -25.57
N GLU A 69 -1.93 18.04 -25.04
CA GLU A 69 -0.79 18.47 -24.23
C GLU A 69 -0.67 17.64 -22.95
N LEU A 70 -1.78 17.48 -22.22
CA LEU A 70 -1.78 16.70 -20.98
C LEU A 70 -1.45 15.23 -21.24
N SER A 71 -1.93 14.66 -22.36
CA SER A 71 -1.56 13.32 -22.80
C SER A 71 -0.06 13.23 -23.12
N SER A 72 0.48 14.18 -23.89
CA SER A 72 1.91 14.23 -24.25
C SER A 72 2.82 14.32 -23.02
N VAL A 73 2.52 15.25 -22.11
CA VAL A 73 3.25 15.42 -20.84
C VAL A 73 3.11 14.18 -19.98
N GLY A 74 1.91 13.62 -19.84
CA GLY A 74 1.65 12.40 -19.08
C GLY A 74 2.49 11.22 -19.59
N PHE A 75 2.57 11.00 -20.91
CA PHE A 75 3.43 9.98 -21.50
C PHE A 75 4.93 10.24 -21.26
N SER A 76 5.37 11.50 -21.28
CA SER A 76 6.75 11.87 -20.97
C SER A 76 7.10 11.54 -19.52
N VAL A 77 6.20 11.86 -18.58
CA VAL A 77 6.35 11.52 -17.16
C VAL A 77 6.39 10.01 -16.95
N LEU A 78 5.45 9.25 -17.54
CA LEU A 78 5.41 7.79 -17.45
C LEU A 78 6.73 7.15 -17.90
N LYS A 79 7.32 7.61 -19.00
CA LYS A 79 8.63 7.11 -19.47
C LYS A 79 9.77 7.38 -18.50
N LYS A 80 9.79 8.55 -17.87
CA LYS A 80 10.81 8.89 -16.87
C LYS A 80 10.65 8.03 -15.61
N LEU A 81 9.42 7.84 -15.14
CA LEU A 81 9.12 7.01 -13.97
C LEU A 81 9.40 5.52 -14.24
N GLU A 82 9.13 5.04 -15.46
CA GLU A 82 9.47 3.68 -15.89
C GLU A 82 10.97 3.39 -15.72
N ALA A 83 11.84 4.33 -16.12
CA ALA A 83 13.28 4.16 -15.97
C ALA A 83 13.70 3.99 -14.49
N ILE A 84 13.00 4.65 -13.56
CA ILE A 84 13.26 4.55 -12.11
C ILE A 84 12.85 3.18 -11.58
N VAL A 85 11.66 2.69 -11.94
CA VAL A 85 11.14 1.42 -11.39
C VAL A 85 11.79 0.18 -11.98
N GLN A 86 12.52 0.31 -13.10
CA GLN A 86 13.32 -0.76 -13.69
C GLN A 86 14.68 -0.96 -12.97
N ILE A 87 15.10 -0.03 -12.12
CA ILE A 87 16.34 -0.16 -11.34
C ILE A 87 16.21 -1.37 -10.40
N SER A 88 17.32 -2.11 -10.22
CA SER A 88 17.37 -3.23 -9.27
C SER A 88 17.08 -2.71 -7.86
N PRO A 89 16.09 -3.28 -7.16
CA PRO A 89 15.72 -2.79 -5.84
C PRO A 89 16.83 -3.04 -4.82
N LYS A 90 17.18 -2.02 -4.05
CA LYS A 90 17.84 -2.16 -2.75
C LYS A 90 16.75 -2.20 -1.68
N SER A 91 16.94 -2.97 -0.61
CA SER A 91 15.96 -3.12 0.49
C SER A 91 15.45 -1.77 1.02
N SER A 92 16.34 -0.78 1.19
CA SER A 92 16.00 0.58 1.63
C SER A 92 15.20 1.43 0.63
N SER A 93 15.22 1.08 -0.65
CA SER A 93 14.52 1.80 -1.73
C SER A 93 13.18 1.18 -2.13
N SER A 94 12.90 -0.05 -1.67
CA SER A 94 11.76 -0.84 -2.13
C SER A 94 10.41 -0.16 -1.87
N TYR A 95 10.25 0.53 -0.73
CA TYR A 95 9.05 1.33 -0.44
C TYR A 95 8.81 2.42 -1.49
N THR A 96 9.84 3.22 -1.79
CA THR A 96 9.77 4.28 -2.80
C THR A 96 9.46 3.72 -4.18
N LEU A 97 10.01 2.55 -4.52
CA LEU A 97 9.74 1.89 -5.80
C LEU A 97 8.29 1.40 -5.89
N VAL A 98 7.72 0.84 -4.82
CA VAL A 98 6.29 0.45 -4.79
C VAL A 98 5.42 1.69 -4.94
N ARG A 99 5.68 2.77 -4.18
CA ARG A 99 4.94 4.03 -4.31
C ARG A 99 5.02 4.60 -5.73
N THR A 100 6.19 4.55 -6.36
CA THR A 100 6.38 5.01 -7.74
C THR A 100 5.54 4.21 -8.72
N ILE A 101 5.42 2.89 -8.54
CA ILE A 101 4.54 2.04 -9.37
C ILE A 101 3.08 2.41 -9.22
N LEU A 102 2.63 2.73 -8.01
CA LEU A 102 1.25 3.19 -7.80
C LEU A 102 0.99 4.49 -8.56
N ILE A 103 1.93 5.45 -8.50
CA ILE A 103 1.86 6.71 -9.25
C ILE A 103 1.83 6.45 -10.76
N ILE A 104 2.69 5.56 -11.28
CA ILE A 104 2.67 5.18 -12.71
C ILE A 104 1.29 4.62 -13.08
N ASN A 105 0.71 3.75 -12.25
CA ASN A 105 -0.59 3.16 -12.49
C ASN A 105 -1.71 4.21 -12.50
N GLU A 106 -1.70 5.16 -11.58
CA GLU A 106 -2.69 6.25 -11.52
C GLU A 106 -2.61 7.16 -12.74
N ILE A 107 -1.40 7.58 -13.14
CA ILE A 107 -1.19 8.39 -14.34
C ILE A 107 -1.64 7.59 -15.58
N ALA A 108 -1.32 6.30 -15.66
CA ALA A 108 -1.73 5.47 -16.79
C ALA A 108 -3.26 5.33 -16.88
N LYS A 109 -3.96 5.15 -15.75
CA LYS A 109 -5.44 5.12 -15.70
C LYS A 109 -6.05 6.45 -16.12
N PHE A 110 -5.49 7.56 -15.65
CA PHE A 110 -5.92 8.91 -16.04
C PHE A 110 -5.80 9.10 -17.57
N LEU A 111 -4.69 8.67 -18.17
CA LEU A 111 -4.47 8.74 -19.62
C LEU A 111 -5.31 7.75 -20.44
N GLU A 112 -5.88 6.72 -19.80
CA GLU A 112 -6.76 5.75 -20.44
C GLU A 112 -8.18 6.31 -20.64
N GLU A 113 -8.58 7.36 -19.91
CA GLU A 113 -9.93 7.92 -20.05
C GLU A 113 -10.23 8.30 -21.50
N PRO A 114 -11.50 8.17 -21.95
CA PRO A 114 -11.90 8.42 -23.35
C PRO A 114 -11.50 9.80 -23.88
N GLN A 115 -11.35 10.76 -22.98
CA GLN A 115 -11.03 12.13 -23.31
C GLN A 115 -9.54 12.32 -23.66
N PHE A 116 -8.64 11.47 -23.15
CA PHE A 116 -7.18 11.50 -23.39
C PHE A 116 -6.70 10.40 -24.35
N SER A 117 -7.54 9.39 -24.60
CA SER A 117 -7.16 8.20 -25.35
C SER A 117 -7.19 8.42 -26.87
N MET A 118 -6.02 8.28 -27.50
CA MET A 118 -5.87 8.15 -28.94
C MET A 118 -5.68 6.66 -29.28
N PRO A 119 -6.11 6.15 -30.46
CA PRO A 119 -5.98 4.72 -30.78
C PRO A 119 -4.54 4.16 -30.70
N LYS A 120 -3.52 5.00 -30.91
CA LYS A 120 -2.10 4.65 -30.78
C LYS A 120 -1.57 4.72 -29.34
N SER A 121 -2.26 5.42 -28.44
CA SER A 121 -1.88 5.60 -27.04
C SER A 121 -2.30 4.40 -26.18
N SER A 122 -3.40 3.73 -26.51
CA SER A 122 -3.91 2.55 -25.79
C SER A 122 -2.92 1.37 -25.75
N MET A 123 -2.23 1.09 -26.87
CA MET A 123 -1.19 0.06 -26.90
C MET A 123 0.01 0.39 -25.99
N LYS A 124 0.37 1.67 -25.89
CA LYS A 124 1.47 2.13 -25.01
C LYS A 124 1.05 2.11 -23.53
N LEU A 125 -0.20 2.43 -23.20
CA LEU A 125 -0.70 2.35 -21.82
C LEU A 125 -0.71 0.91 -21.31
N ARG A 126 -1.05 -0.04 -22.19
CA ARG A 126 -1.04 -1.46 -21.84
C ARG A 126 0.32 -1.95 -21.34
N SER A 127 1.44 -1.48 -21.89
CA SER A 127 2.76 -1.88 -21.39
C SER A 127 3.04 -1.38 -19.98
N PHE A 128 2.55 -0.18 -19.62
CA PHE A 128 2.66 0.34 -18.26
C PHE A 128 1.81 -0.46 -17.27
N PHE A 129 0.58 -0.85 -17.62
CA PHE A 129 -0.23 -1.71 -16.73
C PHE A 129 0.42 -3.08 -16.47
N VAL A 130 1.01 -3.68 -17.50
CA VAL A 130 1.76 -4.94 -17.35
C VAL A 130 2.99 -4.74 -16.45
N LEU A 131 3.73 -3.65 -16.65
CA LEU A 131 4.88 -3.29 -15.81
C LEU A 131 4.46 -3.12 -14.34
N CYS A 132 3.41 -2.32 -14.09
CA CYS A 132 2.89 -2.05 -12.75
C CYS A 132 2.45 -3.33 -12.07
N GLY A 133 1.64 -4.16 -12.73
CA GLY A 133 1.19 -5.44 -12.18
C GLY A 133 2.37 -6.33 -11.79
N ARG A 134 3.32 -6.54 -12.71
CA ARG A 134 4.50 -7.40 -12.42
C ARG A 134 5.35 -6.86 -11.29
N ARG A 135 5.75 -5.59 -11.35
CA ARG A 135 6.70 -4.99 -10.40
C ARG A 135 6.07 -4.75 -9.03
N PHE A 136 4.78 -4.48 -8.95
CA PHE A 136 4.05 -4.34 -7.69
C PHE A 136 4.20 -5.62 -6.84
N PHE A 137 3.84 -6.78 -7.41
CA PHE A 137 3.98 -8.04 -6.69
C PHE A 137 5.46 -8.38 -6.40
N GLU A 138 6.37 -8.15 -7.34
CA GLU A 138 7.80 -8.42 -7.09
C GLU A 138 8.34 -7.63 -5.88
N LEU A 139 8.06 -6.33 -5.82
CA LEU A 139 8.61 -5.45 -4.79
C LEU A 139 7.91 -5.62 -3.45
N VAL A 140 6.59 -5.81 -3.43
CA VAL A 140 5.86 -6.08 -2.18
C VAL A 140 6.39 -7.34 -1.49
N PHE A 141 6.62 -8.41 -2.26
CA PHE A 141 7.16 -9.64 -1.71
C PHE A 141 8.65 -9.53 -1.35
N LEU A 142 9.41 -8.65 -2.00
CA LEU A 142 10.78 -8.35 -1.61
C LEU A 142 10.84 -7.61 -0.27
N VAL A 143 10.01 -6.59 -0.06
CA VAL A 143 9.92 -5.86 1.21
C VAL A 143 9.54 -6.79 2.36
N TRP A 144 8.63 -7.74 2.10
CA TRP A 144 8.24 -8.73 3.08
C TRP A 144 9.41 -9.60 3.52
N ARG A 145 10.28 -10.00 2.59
CA ARG A 145 11.46 -10.80 2.90
C ARG A 145 12.42 -10.06 3.84
N ASP A 146 12.55 -8.76 3.66
CA ASP A 146 13.55 -7.94 4.36
C ASP A 146 13.05 -7.42 5.72
N GLY A 147 11.82 -7.77 6.13
CA GLY A 147 11.24 -7.37 7.43
C GLY A 147 10.93 -5.87 7.54
N THR A 148 10.96 -5.13 6.44
CA THR A 148 10.68 -3.68 6.37
C THR A 148 9.19 -3.40 6.07
N THR A 149 8.30 -4.21 6.66
CA THR A 149 6.87 -4.32 6.31
C THR A 149 6.03 -3.10 6.67
N ARG A 150 6.42 -2.31 7.69
CA ARG A 150 5.55 -1.29 8.28
C ARG A 150 5.17 -0.14 7.34
N SER A 151 6.07 0.29 6.47
CA SER A 151 5.79 1.36 5.50
C SER A 151 4.87 0.88 4.37
N LEU A 152 5.01 -0.38 3.95
CA LEU A 152 4.29 -0.95 2.82
C LEU A 152 2.80 -1.16 3.07
N LEU A 153 2.38 -1.35 4.33
CA LEU A 153 0.97 -1.52 4.68
C LEU A 153 0.15 -0.25 4.45
N ARG A 154 0.74 0.94 4.70
CA ARG A 154 0.12 2.22 4.35
C ARG A 154 -0.10 2.36 2.84
N LEU A 155 0.67 1.64 2.02
CA LEU A 155 0.45 1.65 0.57
C LEU A 155 -0.72 0.77 0.17
N LEU A 156 -1.05 -0.28 0.94
CA LEU A 156 -2.21 -1.13 0.65
C LEU A 156 -3.54 -0.40 0.90
N ASP A 157 -3.53 0.68 1.69
CA ASP A 157 -4.68 1.59 1.85
C ASP A 157 -5.01 2.42 0.61
N LEU A 158 -4.02 2.61 -0.26
CA LEU A 158 -4.22 3.44 -1.44
C LEU A 158 -5.18 2.74 -2.40
N PRO A 159 -6.25 3.42 -2.86
CA PRO A 159 -7.17 2.86 -3.85
C PRO A 159 -6.46 2.32 -5.10
N ALA A 160 -5.33 2.94 -5.48
CA ALA A 160 -4.48 2.48 -6.57
C ALA A 160 -3.88 1.08 -6.34
N ALA A 161 -3.48 0.74 -5.11
CA ALA A 161 -2.91 -0.55 -4.77
C ALA A 161 -3.98 -1.65 -4.81
N TYR A 162 -5.13 -1.41 -4.19
CA TYR A 162 -6.27 -2.33 -4.26
C TYR A 162 -6.76 -2.52 -5.70
N GLY A 163 -6.83 -1.42 -6.48
CA GLY A 163 -7.12 -1.47 -7.90
C GLY A 163 -6.14 -2.35 -8.68
N LEU A 164 -4.83 -2.28 -8.40
CA LEU A 164 -3.84 -3.16 -9.04
C LEU A 164 -4.04 -4.64 -8.71
N ILE A 165 -4.39 -4.97 -7.46
CA ILE A 165 -4.71 -6.35 -7.07
C ILE A 165 -5.88 -6.85 -7.92
N ALA A 166 -6.97 -6.07 -7.99
CA ALA A 166 -8.14 -6.41 -8.78
C ALA A 166 -7.81 -6.54 -10.28
N ASP A 167 -7.10 -5.58 -10.86
CA ASP A 167 -6.78 -5.54 -12.30
C ASP A 167 -5.85 -6.68 -12.72
N SER A 168 -4.98 -7.13 -11.81
CA SER A 168 -4.02 -8.20 -12.09
C SER A 168 -4.64 -9.60 -12.28
N LEU A 169 -5.84 -9.85 -11.75
CA LEU A 169 -6.48 -11.18 -11.80
C LEU A 169 -6.59 -11.74 -13.22
N ASN A 170 -7.07 -10.93 -14.17
CA ASN A 170 -7.32 -11.35 -15.56
C ASN A 170 -6.01 -11.72 -16.29
N SER A 171 -4.89 -11.13 -15.88
CA SER A 171 -3.58 -11.33 -16.52
C SER A 171 -2.85 -12.59 -16.03
N ASN A 172 -3.33 -13.21 -14.96
CA ASN A 172 -2.69 -14.36 -14.29
C ASN A 172 -3.57 -15.62 -14.33
N LEU A 173 -4.31 -15.80 -15.42
CA LEU A 173 -5.12 -16.98 -15.67
C LEU A 173 -4.28 -18.07 -16.35
N ARG A 174 -4.47 -19.33 -15.94
CA ARG A 174 -3.83 -20.48 -16.56
C ARG A 174 -4.37 -20.69 -17.97
N PRO A 175 -3.51 -21.03 -18.95
CA PRO A 175 -3.96 -21.29 -20.31
C PRO A 175 -4.96 -22.45 -20.43
N ALA A 176 -4.82 -23.47 -19.57
CA ALA A 176 -5.54 -24.74 -19.69
C ALA A 176 -7.02 -24.64 -19.27
N ASN A 177 -7.29 -24.06 -18.10
CA ASN A 177 -8.63 -24.02 -17.49
C ASN A 177 -9.13 -22.59 -17.23
N LYS A 178 -8.33 -21.56 -17.57
CA LYS A 178 -8.62 -20.15 -17.26
C LYS A 178 -8.82 -19.86 -15.77
N ASN A 179 -8.36 -20.73 -14.88
CA ASN A 179 -8.35 -20.47 -13.44
C ASN A 179 -7.11 -19.67 -13.04
N LEU A 180 -7.14 -19.00 -11.89
CA LEU A 180 -5.95 -18.31 -11.36
C LEU A 180 -4.77 -19.28 -11.14
N THR A 181 -3.56 -18.80 -11.43
CA THR A 181 -2.33 -19.52 -11.08
C THR A 181 -2.19 -19.62 -9.56
N HIS A 182 -1.60 -20.71 -9.06
CA HIS A 182 -1.38 -20.86 -7.61
C HIS A 182 -0.46 -19.78 -7.06
N GLY A 183 0.52 -19.35 -7.87
CA GLY A 183 1.42 -18.26 -7.50
C GLY A 183 0.66 -16.95 -7.30
N HIS A 184 -0.15 -16.55 -8.26
CA HIS A 184 -0.91 -15.31 -8.14
C HIS A 184 -1.96 -15.38 -7.04
N LEU A 185 -2.62 -16.53 -6.88
CA LEU A 185 -3.57 -16.78 -5.81
C LEU A 185 -2.95 -16.58 -4.43
N GLY A 186 -1.79 -17.20 -4.17
CA GLY A 186 -1.07 -17.01 -2.91
C GLY A 186 -0.67 -15.55 -2.67
N ARG A 187 -0.18 -14.86 -3.72
CA ARG A 187 0.21 -13.46 -3.63
C ARG A 187 -0.98 -12.55 -3.30
N THR A 188 -2.10 -12.74 -3.99
CA THR A 188 -3.33 -11.98 -3.77
C THR A 188 -3.90 -12.24 -2.38
N THR A 189 -4.02 -13.51 -1.96
CA THR A 189 -4.49 -13.87 -0.60
C THR A 189 -3.70 -13.14 0.47
N MET A 190 -2.37 -13.16 0.36
CA MET A 190 -1.48 -12.52 1.32
C MET A 190 -1.76 -11.02 1.46
N LEU A 191 -1.94 -10.30 0.34
CA LEU A 191 -2.22 -8.87 0.36
C LEU A 191 -3.60 -8.56 0.94
N LEU A 192 -4.61 -9.35 0.59
CA LEU A 192 -5.98 -9.15 1.08
C LEU A 192 -6.07 -9.39 2.59
N LEU A 193 -5.37 -10.41 3.12
CA LEU A 193 -5.24 -10.65 4.57
C LEU A 193 -4.58 -9.46 5.29
N HIS A 194 -3.52 -8.89 4.71
CA HIS A 194 -2.85 -7.76 5.35
C HIS A 194 -3.66 -6.46 5.29
N ALA A 195 -4.36 -6.22 4.19
CA ALA A 195 -5.23 -5.07 4.03
C ALA A 195 -6.54 -5.18 4.81
N ALA A 196 -6.96 -6.40 5.18
CA ALA A 196 -8.32 -6.72 5.65
C ALA A 196 -9.41 -6.20 4.70
N GLN A 197 -9.16 -6.33 3.39
CA GLN A 197 -10.02 -5.75 2.36
C GLN A 197 -10.44 -6.81 1.34
N LEU A 198 -11.74 -6.95 1.14
CA LEU A 198 -12.34 -7.75 0.08
C LEU A 198 -13.76 -7.25 -0.13
N ASP A 199 -14.03 -6.60 -1.27
CA ASP A 199 -15.39 -6.19 -1.63
C ASP A 199 -16.12 -7.25 -2.48
N GLU A 200 -17.43 -7.07 -2.67
CA GLU A 200 -18.26 -7.99 -3.46
C GLU A 200 -17.84 -8.08 -4.93
N ALA A 201 -17.33 -6.99 -5.51
CA ALA A 201 -16.91 -6.98 -6.90
C ALA A 201 -15.65 -7.82 -7.10
N LEU A 202 -14.66 -7.67 -6.21
CA LEU A 202 -13.44 -8.45 -6.21
C LEU A 202 -13.72 -9.91 -5.85
N LEU A 203 -14.58 -10.18 -4.86
CA LEU A 203 -15.01 -11.54 -4.54
C LEU A 203 -15.66 -12.21 -5.74
N SER A 204 -16.60 -11.54 -6.41
CA SER A 204 -17.27 -12.06 -7.61
C SER A 204 -16.26 -12.39 -8.72
N ARG A 205 -15.26 -11.53 -8.92
CA ARG A 205 -14.19 -11.76 -9.90
C ARG A 205 -13.29 -12.93 -9.51
N LEU A 206 -12.93 -13.06 -8.23
CA LEU A 206 -12.15 -14.20 -7.74
C LEU A 206 -12.93 -15.50 -7.97
N LEU A 207 -14.20 -15.55 -7.57
CA LEU A 207 -15.05 -16.73 -7.76
C LEU A 207 -15.26 -17.07 -9.24
N GLN A 208 -15.31 -16.09 -10.13
CA GLN A 208 -15.38 -16.32 -11.57
C GLN A 208 -14.13 -17.04 -12.13
N TYR A 209 -12.96 -16.79 -11.55
CA TYR A 209 -11.69 -17.39 -11.97
C TYR A 209 -11.22 -18.55 -11.09
N LEU A 210 -12.07 -18.99 -10.18
CA LEU A 210 -11.91 -20.19 -9.39
C LEU A 210 -12.99 -21.17 -9.82
N ASP A 211 -12.72 -22.46 -9.69
CA ASP A 211 -13.80 -23.44 -9.77
C ASP A 211 -14.73 -23.22 -8.57
N ASN A 212 -16.05 -23.22 -8.77
CA ASN A 212 -17.03 -23.04 -7.69
C ASN A 212 -16.89 -24.09 -6.57
N SER A 213 -16.24 -25.22 -6.88
CA SER A 213 -15.93 -26.30 -5.94
C SER A 213 -14.52 -26.24 -5.34
N SER A 214 -13.76 -25.18 -5.64
CA SER A 214 -12.38 -25.01 -5.17
C SER A 214 -12.35 -24.65 -3.68
N ASP A 215 -11.43 -25.27 -2.95
CA ASP A 215 -11.19 -24.95 -1.52
C ASP A 215 -10.87 -23.46 -1.32
N TRP A 216 -10.21 -22.83 -2.30
CA TRP A 216 -9.91 -21.40 -2.29
C TRP A 216 -11.16 -20.52 -2.49
N ALA A 217 -12.15 -21.00 -3.25
CA ALA A 217 -13.41 -20.28 -3.43
C ALA A 217 -14.19 -20.22 -2.11
N GLU A 218 -14.28 -21.36 -1.40
CA GLU A 218 -14.87 -21.43 -0.06
C GLU A 218 -14.12 -20.52 0.92
N PHE A 219 -12.78 -20.54 0.92
CA PHE A 219 -11.98 -19.65 1.75
C PHE A 219 -12.32 -18.16 1.54
N PHE A 220 -12.38 -17.66 0.30
CA PHE A 220 -12.68 -16.25 0.06
C PHE A 220 -14.10 -15.86 0.49
N GLN A 221 -15.07 -16.76 0.35
CA GLN A 221 -16.43 -16.50 0.84
C GLN A 221 -16.47 -16.35 2.36
N TYR A 222 -15.83 -17.26 3.10
CA TYR A 222 -15.76 -17.16 4.56
C TYR A 222 -14.89 -15.99 5.01
N PHE A 223 -13.83 -15.66 4.27
CA PHE A 223 -13.02 -14.49 4.53
C PHE A 223 -13.84 -13.20 4.41
N LYS A 224 -14.66 -13.07 3.35
CA LYS A 224 -15.58 -11.93 3.20
C LYS A 224 -16.58 -11.84 4.36
N ARG A 225 -17.23 -12.96 4.71
CA ARG A 225 -18.19 -13.00 5.83
C ARG A 225 -17.56 -12.60 7.16
N PHE A 226 -16.34 -13.05 7.39
CA PHE A 226 -15.56 -12.67 8.57
C PHE A 226 -15.27 -11.16 8.58
N LEU A 227 -14.84 -10.58 7.47
CA LEU A 227 -14.60 -9.13 7.38
C LEU A 227 -15.88 -8.31 7.60
N ASP A 228 -17.04 -8.78 7.11
CA ASP A 228 -18.30 -8.05 7.24
C ASP A 228 -18.91 -8.09 8.64
N SER A 229 -18.76 -9.22 9.33
CA SER A 229 -19.54 -9.51 10.55
C SER A 229 -18.70 -9.90 11.77
N GLY A 230 -17.41 -10.19 11.60
CA GLY A 230 -16.57 -10.81 12.63
C GLY A 230 -16.96 -12.27 12.98
N GLY A 231 -17.96 -12.83 12.31
CA GLY A 231 -18.47 -14.20 12.52
C GLY A 231 -17.71 -15.28 11.74
N ASP A 232 -18.15 -16.53 11.85
CA ASP A 232 -17.66 -17.70 11.09
C ASP A 232 -16.15 -18.00 11.23
N ARG A 233 -15.55 -17.70 12.39
CA ARG A 233 -14.12 -17.91 12.68
C ARG A 233 -13.64 -19.33 12.41
N SER A 234 -14.36 -20.32 12.96
CA SER A 234 -14.05 -21.74 12.73
C SER A 234 -14.05 -22.09 11.24
N SER A 235 -15.03 -21.59 10.48
CA SER A 235 -15.12 -21.83 9.04
C SER A 235 -13.98 -21.15 8.28
N LEU A 236 -13.61 -19.92 8.63
CA LEU A 236 -12.47 -19.23 8.03
C LEU A 236 -11.18 -20.03 8.18
N ILE A 237 -10.85 -20.42 9.41
CA ILE A 237 -9.61 -21.18 9.69
C ILE A 237 -9.62 -22.55 9.03
N SER A 238 -10.75 -23.27 9.08
CA SER A 238 -10.88 -24.58 8.45
C SER A 238 -10.67 -24.53 6.93
N ASN A 239 -11.30 -23.56 6.25
CA ASN A 239 -11.16 -23.41 4.81
C ASN A 239 -9.80 -22.83 4.40
N PHE A 240 -9.20 -22.01 5.25
CA PHE A 240 -7.84 -21.52 5.01
C PHE A 240 -6.83 -22.68 5.08
N LYS A 241 -6.93 -23.52 6.11
CA LYS A 241 -6.15 -24.76 6.22
C LYS A 241 -6.32 -25.64 4.98
N ARG A 242 -7.57 -25.93 4.61
CA ARG A 242 -7.89 -26.82 3.47
C ARG A 242 -7.31 -26.29 2.15
N SER A 243 -7.39 -24.98 1.94
CA SER A 243 -6.80 -24.30 0.77
C SER A 243 -5.27 -24.45 0.70
N LEU A 244 -4.58 -24.34 1.83
CA LEU A 244 -3.13 -24.53 1.91
C LEU A 244 -2.72 -25.99 1.76
N GLU A 245 -3.49 -26.92 2.31
CA GLU A 245 -3.32 -28.37 2.12
C GLU A 245 -3.47 -28.76 0.65
N PHE A 246 -4.53 -28.29 -0.01
CA PHE A 246 -4.75 -28.49 -1.44
C PHE A 246 -3.56 -27.98 -2.25
N THR A 247 -3.12 -26.75 -1.98
CA THR A 247 -2.02 -26.13 -2.71
C THR A 247 -0.72 -26.93 -2.58
N PHE A 248 -0.41 -27.46 -1.39
CA PHE A 248 0.79 -28.26 -1.16
C PHE A 248 0.78 -29.61 -1.89
N ASN A 249 -0.40 -30.20 -2.05
CA ASN A 249 -0.57 -31.51 -2.70
C ASN A 249 -0.56 -31.43 -4.24
N VAL A 250 -0.56 -30.23 -4.83
CA VAL A 250 -0.46 -30.03 -6.27
C VAL A 250 0.92 -30.46 -6.78
N LYS A 251 0.96 -31.05 -7.98
CA LYS A 251 2.21 -31.30 -8.73
C LYS A 251 2.84 -30.00 -9.21
N TRP A 252 3.49 -29.29 -8.29
CA TRP A 252 4.02 -27.95 -8.50
C TRP A 252 5.07 -27.85 -9.61
N LYS A 253 5.72 -28.96 -9.98
CA LYS A 253 6.70 -29.01 -11.09
C LYS A 253 6.09 -28.77 -12.45
N ASP A 254 4.79 -29.02 -12.63
CA ASP A 254 4.09 -28.83 -13.90
C ASP A 254 3.48 -27.42 -14.03
N GLU A 255 3.40 -26.67 -12.93
CA GLU A 255 2.79 -25.34 -12.88
C GLU A 255 3.77 -24.25 -13.35
N LEU A 256 3.34 -23.37 -14.27
CA LEU A 256 4.17 -22.26 -14.75
C LEU A 256 4.39 -21.18 -13.69
N ASP A 257 3.35 -20.84 -12.93
CA ASP A 257 3.39 -19.90 -11.81
C ASP A 257 2.82 -20.58 -10.57
N TYR A 258 3.71 -21.23 -9.82
CA TYR A 258 3.39 -21.83 -8.54
C TYR A 258 3.70 -20.88 -7.38
N ILE A 259 3.08 -21.09 -6.22
CA ILE A 259 3.33 -20.27 -5.03
C ILE A 259 4.80 -20.36 -4.60
N SER A 260 5.42 -19.23 -4.29
CA SER A 260 6.80 -19.21 -3.80
C SER A 260 6.86 -19.72 -2.37
N PRO A 261 7.97 -20.39 -1.96
CA PRO A 261 8.11 -20.91 -0.60
C PRO A 261 7.93 -19.84 0.47
N ILE A 262 8.46 -18.63 0.25
CA ILE A 262 8.34 -17.51 1.20
C ILE A 262 6.87 -17.07 1.37
N CYS A 263 6.10 -17.04 0.29
CA CYS A 263 4.68 -16.71 0.33
C CYS A 263 3.88 -17.81 1.03
N TYR A 264 4.17 -19.07 0.72
CA TYR A 264 3.50 -20.21 1.34
C TYR A 264 3.75 -20.27 2.85
N VAL A 265 4.99 -20.07 3.29
CA VAL A 265 5.35 -20.00 4.71
C VAL A 265 4.65 -18.85 5.42
N GLY A 266 4.57 -17.66 4.80
CA GLY A 266 3.83 -16.54 5.39
C GLY A 266 2.33 -16.82 5.57
N LEU A 267 1.70 -17.53 4.62
CA LEU A 267 0.29 -17.92 4.75
C LEU A 267 0.10 -18.98 5.84
N MET A 268 1.03 -19.93 5.95
CA MET A 268 1.02 -20.92 7.05
C MET A 268 1.21 -20.27 8.42
N GLU A 269 2.11 -19.29 8.53
CA GLU A 269 2.31 -18.52 9.76
C GLU A 269 1.04 -17.74 10.13
N CYS A 270 0.40 -17.09 9.16
CA CYS A 270 -0.86 -16.41 9.38
C CYS A 270 -1.96 -17.37 9.84
N LEU A 271 -2.12 -18.53 9.18
CA LEU A 271 -3.04 -19.58 9.60
C LEU A 271 -2.73 -20.04 11.03
N GLY A 272 -1.48 -20.39 11.32
CA GLY A 272 -1.06 -20.92 12.61
C GLY A 272 -1.28 -19.94 13.74
N PHE A 273 -0.98 -18.66 13.51
CA PHE A 273 -1.18 -17.60 14.48
C PHE A 273 -2.68 -17.34 14.73
N MET A 274 -3.49 -17.15 13.68
CA MET A 274 -4.93 -16.94 13.84
C MET A 274 -5.60 -18.15 14.50
N ALA A 275 -5.27 -19.37 14.07
CA ALA A 275 -5.82 -20.59 14.66
C ALA A 275 -5.44 -20.72 16.15
N SER A 276 -4.21 -20.37 16.54
CA SER A 276 -3.75 -20.45 17.93
C SER A 276 -4.27 -19.31 18.79
N SER A 277 -4.72 -18.19 18.21
CA SER A 277 -5.16 -16.99 18.95
C SER A 277 -6.32 -17.23 19.91
N CYS A 278 -7.11 -18.29 19.71
CA CYS A 278 -8.15 -18.68 20.67
C CYS A 278 -7.58 -19.11 22.04
N LEU A 279 -6.33 -19.60 22.07
CA LEU A 279 -5.66 -20.07 23.28
C LEU A 279 -5.31 -18.93 24.22
N ILE A 280 -5.19 -17.68 23.75
CA ILE A 280 -4.78 -16.52 24.56
C ILE A 280 -5.69 -16.32 25.78
N GLN A 281 -6.96 -16.71 25.69
CA GLN A 281 -7.89 -16.59 26.82
C GLN A 281 -7.57 -17.54 27.98
N ASN A 282 -7.08 -18.73 27.68
CA ASN A 282 -7.07 -19.87 28.59
C ASN A 282 -5.72 -20.58 28.68
N ASP A 283 -4.72 -20.12 27.92
CA ASP A 283 -3.40 -20.73 27.84
C ASP A 283 -2.39 -19.69 27.32
N PHE A 284 -1.29 -20.15 26.73
CA PHE A 284 -0.27 -19.30 26.12
C PHE A 284 0.00 -19.64 24.66
N ILE A 285 0.57 -18.68 23.93
CA ILE A 285 1.13 -18.87 22.60
C ILE A 285 2.63 -18.53 22.63
N CYS A 286 3.44 -19.38 22.03
CA CYS A 286 4.84 -19.12 21.76
C CYS A 286 5.03 -18.76 20.29
N CYS A 287 5.70 -17.64 20.01
CA CYS A 287 6.06 -17.21 18.66
C CYS A 287 7.40 -16.46 18.66
N THR A 288 7.88 -16.07 17.48
CA THR A 288 9.04 -15.17 17.37
C THR A 288 8.59 -13.71 17.37
N LYS A 289 9.50 -12.79 17.72
CA LYS A 289 9.28 -11.35 17.65
C LYS A 289 8.83 -10.92 16.25
N SER A 290 9.52 -11.39 15.21
CA SER A 290 9.21 -11.09 13.81
C SER A 290 7.81 -11.55 13.41
N LEU A 291 7.38 -12.73 13.87
CA LEU A 291 6.05 -13.24 13.60
C LEU A 291 4.99 -12.38 14.27
N LEU A 292 5.14 -12.04 15.56
CA LEU A 292 4.17 -11.20 16.25
C LEU A 292 4.05 -9.82 15.60
N VAL A 293 5.18 -9.17 15.28
CA VAL A 293 5.19 -7.90 14.57
C VAL A 293 4.41 -7.99 13.25
N ASN A 294 4.69 -9.01 12.44
CA ASN A 294 3.97 -9.25 11.18
C ASN A 294 2.46 -9.48 11.39
N MET A 295 2.07 -10.17 12.46
CA MET A 295 0.67 -10.49 12.75
C MET A 295 -0.12 -9.32 13.35
N LEU A 296 0.54 -8.42 14.08
CA LEU A 296 -0.05 -7.15 14.55
C LEU A 296 -0.20 -6.14 13.41
N GLU A 297 0.72 -6.21 12.44
CA GLU A 297 0.68 -5.45 11.20
C GLU A 297 -0.37 -5.98 10.20
N CYS A 298 -0.66 -7.28 10.23
CA CYS A 298 -1.73 -7.90 9.46
C CYS A 298 -3.10 -7.54 10.05
N ARG A 299 -3.88 -6.73 9.33
CA ARG A 299 -5.16 -6.23 9.84
C ARG A 299 -6.20 -7.33 10.04
N THR A 300 -6.26 -8.33 9.16
CA THR A 300 -7.17 -9.46 9.36
C THR A 300 -6.83 -10.21 10.64
N SER A 301 -5.54 -10.45 10.90
CA SER A 301 -5.08 -11.08 12.14
C SER A 301 -5.44 -10.22 13.36
N LYS A 302 -5.24 -8.91 13.30
CA LYS A 302 -5.65 -8.00 14.39
C LYS A 302 -7.15 -8.08 14.68
N VAL A 303 -8.01 -7.95 13.66
CA VAL A 303 -9.46 -8.10 13.79
C VAL A 303 -9.81 -9.48 14.37
N TYR A 304 -9.11 -10.53 13.92
CA TYR A 304 -9.33 -11.89 14.43
C TYR A 304 -8.97 -12.00 15.92
N ILE A 305 -7.81 -11.50 16.34
CA ILE A 305 -7.41 -11.45 17.75
C ILE A 305 -8.46 -10.69 18.56
N ASP A 306 -8.88 -9.50 18.12
CA ASP A 306 -9.88 -8.70 18.82
C ASP A 306 -11.17 -9.49 19.06
N THR A 307 -11.66 -10.22 18.04
CA THR A 307 -12.84 -11.09 18.19
C THR A 307 -12.59 -12.24 19.18
N CYS A 308 -11.37 -12.77 19.25
CA CYS A 308 -10.98 -13.78 20.24
C CYS A 308 -10.82 -13.21 21.64
N LEU A 309 -10.52 -11.93 21.82
CA LEU A 309 -10.33 -11.33 23.14
C LEU A 309 -11.65 -10.95 23.83
N VAL A 310 -12.72 -10.72 23.06
CA VAL A 310 -14.06 -10.35 23.56
C VAL A 310 -14.71 -11.50 24.33
N SER A 311 -14.92 -11.29 25.63
CA SER A 311 -15.42 -12.28 26.61
C SER A 311 -16.84 -12.80 26.37
N ASN A 312 -17.63 -12.16 25.51
CA ASN A 312 -19.03 -12.51 25.24
C ASN A 312 -19.24 -13.17 23.87
N SER A 313 -18.18 -13.49 23.13
CA SER A 313 -18.34 -14.22 21.86
C SER A 313 -18.87 -15.63 22.17
N SER A 314 -19.92 -16.06 21.48
CA SER A 314 -20.43 -17.43 21.54
C SER A 314 -19.25 -18.41 21.51
N PRO A 315 -19.18 -19.38 22.45
CA PRO A 315 -18.10 -20.35 22.46
C PRO A 315 -18.24 -21.20 21.19
N ASP A 316 -17.43 -20.86 20.21
CA ASP A 316 -17.26 -21.64 18.99
C ASP A 316 -16.50 -22.89 19.44
N SER A 317 -17.25 -23.91 19.87
CA SER A 317 -16.75 -25.08 20.63
C SER A 317 -15.73 -25.93 19.88
N ASP A 318 -15.48 -25.63 18.60
CA ASP A 318 -14.49 -26.30 17.75
C ASP A 318 -13.13 -25.56 17.66
N LEU A 319 -12.96 -24.35 18.22
CA LEU A 319 -11.73 -23.56 18.02
C LEU A 319 -10.46 -24.21 18.56
N ASP A 320 -10.46 -24.80 19.76
CA ASP A 320 -9.27 -25.48 20.33
C ASP A 320 -8.86 -26.70 19.49
N ARG A 321 -9.86 -27.47 19.04
CA ARG A 321 -9.66 -28.59 18.12
C ARG A 321 -9.12 -28.08 16.78
N LEU A 322 -9.58 -26.92 16.32
CA LEU A 322 -9.14 -26.33 15.07
C LEU A 322 -7.72 -25.78 15.15
N ALA A 323 -7.34 -25.18 16.29
CA ALA A 323 -5.96 -24.81 16.61
C ALA A 323 -5.04 -26.03 16.53
N TYR A 324 -5.41 -27.12 17.21
CA TYR A 324 -4.64 -28.37 17.17
C TYR A 324 -4.56 -28.97 15.77
N THR A 325 -5.67 -29.09 15.04
CA THR A 325 -5.67 -29.70 13.70
C THR A 325 -4.99 -28.85 12.64
N SER A 326 -5.00 -27.52 12.77
CA SER A 326 -4.26 -26.60 11.90
C SER A 326 -2.77 -26.64 12.22
N GLY A 327 -2.41 -26.62 13.51
CA GLY A 327 -1.03 -26.78 13.95
C GLY A 327 -0.44 -28.13 13.53
N ARG A 328 -1.20 -29.22 13.64
CA ARG A 328 -0.77 -30.55 13.18
C ARG A 328 -0.46 -30.56 11.69
N PHE A 329 -1.31 -29.92 10.87
CA PHE A 329 -1.06 -29.75 9.44
C PHE A 329 0.24 -28.97 9.19
N ILE A 330 0.41 -27.81 9.84
CA ILE A 330 1.61 -26.98 9.67
C ILE A 330 2.87 -27.77 10.10
N TYR A 331 2.83 -28.46 11.23
CA TYR A 331 3.91 -29.33 11.70
C TYR A 331 4.29 -30.39 10.65
N GLN A 332 3.30 -31.11 10.11
CA GLN A 332 3.54 -32.16 9.11
C GLN A 332 4.14 -31.58 7.82
N THR A 333 3.61 -30.45 7.35
CA THR A 333 4.08 -29.77 6.15
C THR A 333 5.50 -29.25 6.30
N ILE A 334 5.82 -28.58 7.41
CA ILE A 334 7.17 -28.12 7.70
C ILE A 334 8.14 -29.30 7.79
N MET A 335 7.79 -30.36 8.52
CA MET A 335 8.63 -31.55 8.63
C MET A 335 8.88 -32.22 7.27
N ALA A 336 7.88 -32.29 6.39
CA ALA A 336 8.04 -32.81 5.03
C ALA A 336 9.02 -31.97 4.20
N ILE A 337 8.93 -30.64 4.30
CA ILE A 337 9.83 -29.71 3.59
C ILE A 337 11.27 -29.82 4.14
N LEU A 338 11.43 -29.79 5.46
CA LEU A 338 12.76 -29.79 6.10
C LEU A 338 13.52 -31.11 5.93
N THR A 339 12.81 -32.24 5.93
CA THR A 339 13.41 -33.56 5.69
C THR A 339 13.74 -33.80 4.21
N SER A 340 13.10 -33.05 3.30
CA SER A 340 13.34 -33.12 1.85
C SER A 340 14.05 -31.87 1.34
N LYS A 341 15.22 -31.53 1.88
CA LYS A 341 15.98 -30.30 1.58
C LYS A 341 16.15 -30.00 0.08
N HIS A 342 16.36 -31.01 -0.76
CA HIS A 342 16.49 -30.85 -2.21
C HIS A 342 15.20 -30.32 -2.87
N MET A 343 14.02 -30.70 -2.35
CA MET A 343 12.73 -30.18 -2.82
C MET A 343 12.62 -28.69 -2.56
N LEU A 344 13.04 -28.21 -1.38
CA LEU A 344 13.02 -26.78 -1.07
C LEU A 344 13.96 -25.99 -1.99
N GLN A 345 15.16 -26.51 -2.26
CA GLN A 345 16.11 -25.91 -3.18
C GLN A 345 15.54 -25.78 -4.60
N GLU A 346 14.94 -26.85 -5.12
CA GLU A 346 14.32 -26.86 -6.44
C GLU A 346 13.10 -25.93 -6.50
N TRP A 347 12.28 -25.91 -5.44
CA TRP A 347 11.11 -25.04 -5.34
C TRP A 347 11.50 -23.56 -5.31
N VAL A 348 12.53 -23.19 -4.55
CA VAL A 348 13.11 -21.83 -4.55
C VAL A 348 13.65 -21.49 -5.93
N HIS A 349 14.43 -22.38 -6.55
CA HIS A 349 15.00 -22.14 -7.88
C HIS A 349 13.93 -21.89 -8.95
N LYS A 350 12.82 -22.64 -8.89
CA LYS A 350 11.71 -22.49 -9.84
C LYS A 350 10.92 -21.18 -9.67
N THR A 351 10.76 -20.71 -8.44
CA THR A 351 9.83 -19.60 -8.11
C THR A 351 10.51 -18.27 -7.81
N SER A 352 11.83 -18.25 -7.65
CA SER A 352 12.58 -17.03 -7.32
C SER A 352 13.02 -16.27 -8.56
N CYS A 353 13.13 -14.94 -8.42
CA CYS A 353 13.78 -14.11 -9.42
C CYS A 353 15.29 -14.49 -9.51
N PRO A 354 15.95 -14.33 -10.68
CA PRO A 354 17.35 -14.77 -10.90
C PRO A 354 18.36 -14.19 -9.89
N SER A 355 18.03 -13.06 -9.26
CA SER A 355 18.89 -12.33 -8.31
C SER A 355 18.96 -12.93 -6.91
N SER A 356 18.09 -13.89 -6.52
CA SER A 356 18.16 -14.49 -5.19
C SER A 356 17.84 -15.98 -5.19
N THR A 357 18.87 -16.82 -5.25
CA THR A 357 18.73 -18.29 -5.35
C THR A 357 18.87 -19.01 -4.01
N SER A 358 19.10 -18.28 -2.91
CA SER A 358 19.34 -18.90 -1.59
C SER A 358 18.04 -19.31 -0.91
N TYR A 359 17.89 -20.61 -0.65
CA TYR A 359 16.78 -21.19 0.12
C TYR A 359 16.95 -21.04 1.64
N LYS A 360 18.13 -20.61 2.11
CA LYS A 360 18.48 -20.54 3.55
C LYS A 360 17.53 -19.65 4.38
N PRO A 361 17.07 -18.47 3.91
CA PRO A 361 16.13 -17.66 4.68
C PRO A 361 14.78 -18.36 4.90
N VAL A 362 14.29 -19.08 3.87
CA VAL A 362 13.06 -19.88 4.00
C VAL A 362 13.27 -21.05 4.96
N LEU A 363 14.43 -21.70 4.88
CA LEU A 363 14.81 -22.79 5.78
C LEU A 363 14.81 -22.33 7.25
N LEU A 364 15.44 -21.18 7.53
CA LEU A 364 15.44 -20.58 8.87
C LEU A 364 14.02 -20.29 9.34
N ARG A 365 13.22 -19.63 8.51
CA ARG A 365 11.82 -19.29 8.81
C ARG A 365 11.01 -20.54 9.20
N LEU A 366 11.08 -21.60 8.40
CA LEU A 366 10.43 -22.89 8.71
C LEU A 366 10.82 -23.45 10.09
N VAL A 367 12.11 -23.40 10.45
CA VAL A 367 12.60 -23.93 11.73
C VAL A 367 12.16 -23.07 12.91
N VAL A 368 12.22 -21.74 12.78
CA VAL A 368 11.79 -20.83 13.85
C VAL A 368 10.27 -20.75 13.99
N THR A 369 9.50 -21.12 12.96
CA THR A 369 8.05 -21.35 13.09
C THR A 369 7.74 -22.70 13.77
N LEU A 370 8.51 -23.75 13.46
CA LEU A 370 8.25 -25.12 13.90
C LEU A 370 8.31 -25.29 15.43
N TYR A 371 9.39 -24.83 16.07
CA TYR A 371 9.59 -25.08 17.49
C TYR A 371 8.57 -24.36 18.39
N PRO A 372 8.29 -23.05 18.21
CA PRO A 372 7.24 -22.38 18.99
C PRO A 372 5.85 -23.00 18.78
N LEU A 373 5.55 -23.49 17.57
CA LEU A 373 4.30 -24.21 17.29
C LEU A 373 4.20 -25.52 18.09
N ILE A 374 5.28 -26.31 18.17
CA ILE A 374 5.34 -27.53 18.99
C ILE A 374 5.12 -27.20 20.46
N LEU A 375 5.75 -26.13 20.96
CA LEU A 375 5.60 -25.71 22.36
C LEU A 375 4.18 -25.23 22.69
N THR A 376 3.55 -24.49 21.77
CA THR A 376 2.19 -23.97 21.94
C THR A 376 1.14 -25.09 21.96
N LEU A 377 1.26 -26.06 21.06
CA LEU A 377 0.22 -27.06 20.83
C LEU A 377 0.58 -28.48 21.27
N SER A 378 1.76 -28.66 21.88
CA SER A 378 2.28 -29.97 22.31
C SER A 378 2.26 -31.04 21.20
N LEU A 379 2.59 -30.65 19.95
CA LEU A 379 2.47 -31.50 18.75
C LEU A 379 3.55 -32.59 18.60
N GLY A 380 4.39 -32.78 19.61
CA GLY A 380 5.47 -33.76 19.61
C GLY A 380 6.60 -33.37 20.56
N ASN A 381 7.70 -34.12 20.50
CA ASN A 381 8.87 -33.88 21.32
C ASN A 381 9.93 -33.07 20.56
N CYS A 382 10.25 -31.87 21.05
CA CYS A 382 11.27 -31.01 20.44
C CYS A 382 12.66 -31.66 20.34
N TYR A 383 13.03 -32.55 21.26
CA TYR A 383 14.32 -33.26 21.20
C TYR A 383 14.35 -34.28 20.05
N GLU A 384 13.24 -35.00 19.81
CA GLU A 384 13.13 -35.95 18.70
C GLU A 384 13.14 -35.22 17.35
N VAL A 385 12.40 -34.11 17.26
CA VAL A 385 12.43 -33.23 16.08
C VAL A 385 13.84 -32.72 15.84
N THR A 386 14.52 -32.21 16.86
CA THR A 386 15.91 -31.73 16.76
C THR A 386 16.86 -32.84 16.29
N HIS A 387 16.74 -34.06 16.84
CA HIS A 387 17.54 -35.19 16.41
C HIS A 387 17.29 -35.53 14.93
N ASN A 388 16.03 -35.51 14.48
CA ASN A 388 15.68 -35.74 13.08
C ASN A 388 16.24 -34.66 12.15
N LEU A 389 16.12 -33.38 12.53
CA LEU A 389 16.68 -32.26 11.76
C LEU A 389 18.21 -32.31 11.68
N LEU A 390 18.88 -32.78 12.74
CA LEU A 390 20.33 -33.01 12.75
C LEU A 390 20.74 -34.12 11.79
N ARG A 391 20.00 -35.24 11.77
CA ARG A 391 20.24 -36.35 10.84
C ARG A 391 20.10 -35.94 9.37
N ASN A 392 19.18 -35.01 9.08
CA ASN A 392 18.97 -34.46 7.73
C ASN A 392 19.87 -33.24 7.43
N GLU A 393 20.86 -32.96 8.29
CA GLU A 393 21.85 -31.90 8.12
C GLU A 393 21.25 -30.48 7.98
N VAL A 394 20.04 -30.24 8.52
CA VAL A 394 19.34 -28.95 8.42
C VAL A 394 20.13 -27.84 9.10
N PHE A 395 20.73 -28.12 10.27
CA PHE A 395 21.49 -27.15 11.05
C PHE A 395 22.79 -26.67 10.39
N LYS A 396 23.29 -27.34 9.34
CA LYS A 396 24.50 -26.90 8.61
C LYS A 396 24.25 -25.63 7.79
N ASP A 397 23.00 -25.35 7.42
CA ASP A 397 22.64 -24.21 6.58
C ASP A 397 22.01 -23.04 7.34
N LEU A 398 21.74 -23.23 8.64
CA LEU A 398 21.21 -22.21 9.54
C LEU A 398 22.35 -21.39 10.16
N PRO A 399 22.05 -20.22 10.76
CA PRO A 399 23.03 -19.44 11.52
C PRO A 399 23.73 -20.30 12.58
N VAL A 400 25.05 -20.17 12.66
CA VAL A 400 25.90 -21.06 13.46
C VAL A 400 25.55 -20.93 14.94
N GLU A 401 25.31 -19.71 15.40
CA GLU A 401 24.98 -19.38 16.78
C GLU A 401 23.65 -20.02 17.21
N PHE A 402 22.65 -20.00 16.33
CA PHE A 402 21.37 -20.68 16.53
C PHE A 402 21.55 -22.20 16.56
N SER A 403 22.20 -22.75 15.53
CA SER A 403 22.40 -24.19 15.37
C SER A 403 23.14 -24.82 16.54
N GLN A 404 24.23 -24.20 17.00
CA GLN A 404 25.02 -24.71 18.11
C GLN A 404 24.19 -24.81 19.40
N LYS A 405 23.40 -23.77 19.72
CA LYS A 405 22.54 -23.75 20.91
C LYS A 405 21.48 -24.85 20.85
N ILE A 406 20.76 -24.98 19.74
CA ILE A 406 19.70 -26.00 19.58
C ILE A 406 20.28 -27.41 19.60
N VAL A 407 21.40 -27.68 18.90
CA VAL A 407 22.02 -29.01 18.88
C VAL A 407 22.59 -29.38 20.26
N HIS A 408 23.16 -28.41 21.00
CA HIS A 408 23.62 -28.64 22.36
C HIS A 408 22.47 -29.02 23.32
N ALA A 409 21.23 -28.66 23.01
CA ALA A 409 20.06 -29.12 23.79
C ALA A 409 19.99 -30.66 23.90
N LEU A 410 20.47 -31.39 22.89
CA LEU A 410 20.49 -32.86 22.90
C LEU A 410 21.43 -33.44 23.96
N GLN A 411 22.41 -32.67 24.44
CA GLN A 411 23.39 -33.09 25.45
C GLN A 411 22.92 -32.84 26.89
N ILE A 412 21.77 -32.16 27.06
CA ILE A 412 21.21 -31.87 28.39
C ILE A 412 20.71 -33.17 29.03
N LYS A 413 21.10 -33.40 30.30
CA LYS A 413 20.74 -34.61 31.07
C LYS A 413 19.22 -34.71 31.33
N SER A 414 18.56 -33.60 31.66
CA SER A 414 17.12 -33.54 31.90
C SER A 414 16.37 -32.98 30.68
N ARG A 415 15.85 -33.87 29.83
CA ARG A 415 15.14 -33.50 28.60
C ARG A 415 13.67 -33.16 28.86
N THR A 416 13.42 -32.03 29.49
CA THR A 416 12.06 -31.52 29.73
C THR A 416 11.66 -30.47 28.69
N PRO A 417 10.36 -30.25 28.43
CA PRO A 417 9.88 -29.16 27.58
C PRO A 417 10.37 -27.79 28.05
N SER A 418 10.33 -27.51 29.35
CA SER A 418 10.82 -26.25 29.96
C SER A 418 12.31 -25.99 29.66
N ASN A 419 13.16 -27.03 29.78
CA ASN A 419 14.57 -26.89 29.44
C ASN A 419 14.78 -26.60 27.94
N PHE A 420 13.98 -27.21 27.07
CA PHE A 420 14.04 -26.93 25.64
C PHE A 420 13.57 -25.50 25.34
N THR A 421 12.48 -25.04 25.96
CA THR A 421 11.97 -23.67 25.81
C THR A 421 13.05 -22.63 26.14
N ARG A 422 13.81 -22.84 27.22
CA ARG A 422 14.93 -21.94 27.58
C ARG A 422 16.04 -21.93 26.53
N VAL A 423 16.44 -23.10 26.03
CA VAL A 423 17.45 -23.18 24.96
C VAL A 423 16.97 -22.54 23.67
N LEU A 424 15.69 -22.72 23.32
CA LEU A 424 15.07 -22.09 22.15
C LEU A 424 15.07 -20.56 22.28
N ALA A 425 14.68 -20.04 23.45
CA ALA A 425 14.69 -18.61 23.71
C ALA A 425 16.09 -18.01 23.53
N ASP A 426 17.13 -18.66 24.07
CA ASP A 426 18.51 -18.24 23.90
C ASP A 426 19.02 -18.36 22.45
N ALA A 427 18.55 -19.35 21.71
CA ALA A 427 18.90 -19.54 20.30
C ALA A 427 18.28 -18.47 19.41
N LEU A 428 17.00 -18.16 19.65
CA LEU A 428 16.25 -17.11 18.95
C LEU A 428 16.83 -15.72 19.24
N ALA A 429 17.20 -15.45 20.49
CA ALA A 429 17.89 -14.20 20.86
C ALA A 429 19.25 -14.05 20.14
N ALA A 430 19.98 -15.15 19.92
CA ALA A 430 21.28 -15.12 19.24
C ALA A 430 21.21 -14.68 17.76
N ILE A 431 20.03 -14.79 17.14
CA ILE A 431 19.78 -14.34 15.76
C ILE A 431 18.96 -13.04 15.70
N GLY A 432 18.71 -12.40 16.85
CA GLY A 432 17.95 -11.15 16.95
C GLY A 432 16.44 -11.30 16.76
N ASP A 433 15.91 -12.52 16.72
CA ASP A 433 14.47 -12.80 16.57
C ASP A 433 13.92 -13.45 17.84
N ASN A 434 14.02 -12.73 18.96
CA ASN A 434 13.72 -13.20 20.30
C ASN A 434 12.34 -13.88 20.39
N MET A 435 12.25 -14.85 21.29
CA MET A 435 10.99 -15.52 21.59
C MET A 435 10.00 -14.55 22.25
N VAL A 436 8.72 -14.74 21.94
CA VAL A 436 7.60 -14.03 22.55
C VAL A 436 6.60 -15.05 23.09
N VAL A 437 6.15 -14.83 24.31
CA VAL A 437 5.11 -15.62 24.98
C VAL A 437 3.92 -14.70 25.26
N ILE A 438 2.76 -15.07 24.74
CA ILE A 438 1.52 -14.31 24.83
C ILE A 438 0.51 -15.07 25.69
N GLY A 439 -0.16 -14.39 26.62
CA GLY A 439 -1.18 -15.00 27.48
C GLY A 439 -0.63 -15.42 28.85
N THR A 440 -1.38 -16.26 29.57
CA THR A 440 -1.01 -16.69 30.93
C THR A 440 -0.78 -18.20 30.97
N PRO A 441 0.47 -18.67 31.10
CA PRO A 441 0.74 -20.10 31.21
C PRO A 441 0.11 -20.66 32.49
N LYS A 442 -0.78 -21.65 32.37
CA LYS A 442 -1.49 -22.28 33.49
C LYS A 442 -0.62 -23.16 34.40
N SER A 443 0.66 -23.34 34.08
CA SER A 443 1.61 -24.18 34.80
C SER A 443 2.84 -23.36 35.19
N PRO A 444 3.52 -23.64 36.33
CA PRO A 444 4.80 -23.05 36.66
C PRO A 444 5.89 -23.64 35.75
N VAL A 445 5.76 -23.44 34.43
CA VAL A 445 6.94 -23.23 33.62
C VAL A 445 7.51 -21.94 34.17
N ASP A 446 8.71 -22.03 34.73
CA ASP A 446 9.44 -20.95 35.38
C ASP A 446 9.81 -19.87 34.34
N CYS A 447 8.80 -19.19 33.78
CA CYS A 447 8.95 -18.19 32.73
C CYS A 447 9.65 -16.93 33.25
N GLN A 448 9.85 -16.83 34.57
CA GLN A 448 10.49 -15.70 35.24
C GLN A 448 11.96 -15.50 34.81
N ASN A 449 12.60 -16.50 34.17
CA ASN A 449 13.99 -16.42 33.70
C ASN A 449 14.16 -16.79 32.21
N LEU A 450 13.10 -16.69 31.40
CA LEU A 450 13.21 -16.91 29.95
C LEU A 450 13.74 -15.66 29.25
N ASN A 451 14.66 -15.85 28.30
CA ASN A 451 15.12 -14.80 27.39
C ASN A 451 14.06 -14.52 26.29
N ALA A 452 12.89 -14.06 26.72
CA ALA A 452 11.70 -13.90 25.90
C ALA A 452 10.88 -12.70 26.34
N TYR A 453 10.17 -12.08 25.40
CA TYR A 453 9.19 -11.04 25.71
C TYR A 453 7.91 -11.69 26.24
N MET A 454 7.46 -11.26 27.42
CA MET A 454 6.18 -11.68 28.01
C MET A 454 5.14 -10.62 27.70
N ILE A 455 4.07 -11.01 27.00
CA ILE A 455 2.99 -10.11 26.61
C ILE A 455 1.70 -10.63 27.23
N SER A 456 1.09 -9.82 28.08
CA SER A 456 -0.19 -10.17 28.70
C SER A 456 -1.32 -10.10 27.67
N LYS A 457 -2.47 -10.68 28.01
CA LYS A 457 -3.69 -10.53 27.20
C LYS A 457 -4.08 -9.05 27.10
N GLU A 458 -3.89 -8.30 28.18
CA GLU A 458 -4.25 -6.90 28.30
C GLU A 458 -3.37 -6.00 27.43
N ASP A 459 -2.08 -6.34 27.30
CA ASP A 459 -1.15 -5.59 26.45
C ASP A 459 -1.53 -5.64 24.96
N LEU A 460 -2.24 -6.70 24.51
CA LEU A 460 -2.67 -6.84 23.11
C LEU A 460 -3.66 -5.75 22.67
N TYR A 461 -4.36 -5.10 23.61
CA TYR A 461 -5.19 -3.94 23.31
C TYR A 461 -4.37 -2.68 23.00
N ASP A 462 -3.10 -2.63 23.42
CA ASP A 462 -2.18 -1.51 23.19
C ASP A 462 -1.06 -1.92 22.23
N VAL A 463 -1.44 -2.10 20.96
CA VAL A 463 -0.50 -2.42 19.88
C VAL A 463 0.66 -1.43 19.80
N PRO A 464 0.47 -0.09 19.88
CA PRO A 464 1.59 0.86 19.88
C PRO A 464 2.63 0.58 20.96
N LYS A 465 2.21 0.26 22.19
CA LYS A 465 3.12 -0.11 23.29
C LYS A 465 3.90 -1.39 22.97
N ILE A 466 3.24 -2.43 22.47
CA ILE A 466 3.93 -3.67 22.06
C ILE A 466 4.93 -3.39 20.94
N MET A 467 4.54 -2.62 19.94
CA MET A 467 5.40 -2.29 18.81
C MET A 467 6.63 -1.48 19.24
N ALA A 468 6.48 -0.55 20.19
CA ALA A 468 7.59 0.19 20.77
C ALA A 468 8.54 -0.71 21.58
N LEU A 469 8.01 -1.71 22.28
CA LEU A 469 8.79 -2.70 23.02
C LEU A 469 9.59 -3.61 22.08
N LEU A 470 8.95 -4.12 21.03
CA LEU A 470 9.56 -5.08 20.12
C LEU A 470 10.50 -4.40 19.12
N CYS A 471 10.23 -3.17 18.70
CA CYS A 471 11.01 -2.46 17.68
C CYS A 471 11.51 -1.08 18.17
N PRO A 472 12.46 -1.05 19.13
CA PRO A 472 12.94 0.19 19.73
C PRO A 472 13.78 1.07 18.79
N GLU A 473 14.41 0.49 17.75
CA GLU A 473 15.23 1.22 16.77
C GLU A 473 14.44 2.29 16.00
N GLU A 474 13.12 2.14 15.85
CA GLU A 474 12.28 3.07 15.09
C GLU A 474 11.87 4.31 15.89
N ALA A 475 11.99 4.29 17.23
CA ALA A 475 11.84 5.49 18.06
C ALA A 475 12.98 6.51 17.84
N SER A 476 14.10 6.07 17.25
CA SER A 476 15.25 6.92 16.94
C SER A 476 15.16 7.61 15.57
N TYR A 477 14.48 7.00 14.58
CA TYR A 477 14.26 7.60 13.26
C TYR A 477 13.20 8.70 13.27
N VAL A 478 12.19 8.61 14.14
CA VAL A 478 11.20 9.69 14.34
C VAL A 478 11.81 10.90 15.09
N LYS A 479 12.94 10.72 15.77
CA LYS A 479 13.66 11.80 16.49
C LYS A 479 14.74 12.50 15.67
N GLN A 480 14.94 12.13 14.40
CA GLN A 480 15.89 12.79 13.49
C GLN A 480 15.24 13.69 12.44
N GLU A 481 14.03 14.20 12.70
CA GLU A 481 13.73 15.57 12.30
C GLU A 481 14.35 16.49 13.36
N THR A 482 15.60 16.90 13.12
CA THR A 482 16.26 17.95 13.90
C THR A 482 15.37 19.18 13.93
N PRO A 483 15.01 19.70 15.12
CA PRO A 483 14.65 21.11 15.25
C PRO A 483 15.86 21.93 14.82
N LEU A 484 15.61 23.01 14.08
CA LEU A 484 16.58 24.09 13.89
C LEU A 484 17.21 24.45 15.24
N PRO A 485 18.53 24.71 15.31
CA PRO A 485 19.18 24.97 16.59
C PRO A 485 18.58 26.24 17.21
N GLU A 486 17.90 26.06 18.34
CA GLU A 486 17.59 27.15 19.26
C GLU A 486 18.91 27.84 19.62
N LYS A 487 18.89 29.16 19.48
CA LYS A 487 20.01 30.03 19.80
C LYS A 487 20.45 29.75 21.23
N SER A 488 21.67 29.22 21.36
CA SER A 488 22.39 29.21 22.61
C SER A 488 22.57 30.66 23.07
N ASP A 489 21.82 31.04 24.11
CA ASP A 489 22.15 32.21 24.91
C ASP A 489 23.41 31.88 25.72
N GLY A 490 24.53 32.29 25.14
CA GLY A 490 25.83 32.31 25.80
C GLY A 490 25.81 33.31 26.95
N ASN A 491 26.03 32.79 28.16
CA ASN A 491 26.35 33.60 29.31
C ASN A 491 27.72 34.28 29.10
N LYS A 492 27.70 35.61 29.14
CA LYS A 492 28.83 36.51 28.87
C LYS A 492 29.99 36.32 29.85
N SER A 493 31.20 36.18 29.31
CA SER A 493 32.38 36.88 29.81
C SER A 493 32.27 38.37 29.44
N GLY A 494 32.78 39.23 30.33
CA GLY A 494 32.45 40.66 30.36
C GLY A 494 33.19 41.58 29.38
N ASN A 495 32.89 42.87 29.56
CA ASN A 495 33.41 44.10 28.95
C ASN A 495 32.72 44.54 27.65
N VAL A 496 32.39 45.81 27.37
CA VAL A 496 32.25 47.10 28.11
C VAL A 496 31.82 48.12 27.02
N ILE A 497 30.94 49.10 27.34
CA ILE A 497 30.64 50.37 26.58
C ILE A 497 29.92 50.21 25.23
N SER A 498 29.02 51.06 24.73
CA SER A 498 28.12 52.14 25.15
C SER A 498 27.52 52.64 23.81
N GLY A 499 26.24 53.01 23.75
CA GLY A 499 25.76 53.93 22.71
C GLY A 499 24.43 53.61 22.02
N ASN A 500 23.36 54.12 22.62
CA ASN A 500 22.26 54.90 22.05
C ASN A 500 21.38 54.38 20.87
N ILE A 501 20.07 54.35 21.15
CA ILE A 501 18.93 54.38 20.22
C ILE A 501 18.57 55.88 19.92
N PRO A 502 17.85 56.24 18.83
CA PRO A 502 16.37 56.19 18.80
C PRO A 502 15.80 55.67 17.44
N LYS A 503 14.79 54.78 17.46
CA LYS A 503 13.34 55.06 17.30
C LYS A 503 13.01 55.94 16.09
N ASP A 504 12.39 55.33 15.08
CA ASP A 504 11.22 55.90 14.41
C ASP A 504 10.16 54.81 14.19
N ALA A 505 8.92 55.21 14.44
CA ALA A 505 7.73 54.39 14.47
C ALA A 505 7.11 54.31 13.08
N GLN A 506 6.67 53.11 12.71
CA GLN A 506 5.48 52.96 11.88
C GLN A 506 4.72 51.73 12.35
N ASP A 507 3.57 51.99 12.96
CA ASP A 507 2.48 51.05 13.11
C ASP A 507 2.17 50.43 11.74
N ASN A 508 2.06 49.12 11.70
CA ASN A 508 0.98 48.44 10.98
C ASN A 508 0.85 47.01 11.51
N GLU A 509 -0.41 46.60 11.54
CA GLU A 509 -0.98 45.41 12.15
C GLU A 509 -0.10 44.16 12.06
N MET A 510 0.18 43.60 13.24
CA MET A 510 0.79 42.29 13.40
C MET A 510 -0.16 41.23 12.84
N GLU A 511 0.08 40.82 11.60
CA GLU A 511 -0.38 39.53 11.06
C GLU A 511 0.07 38.45 12.06
N ARG A 512 -0.87 37.92 12.83
CA ARG A 512 -0.68 36.65 13.54
C ARG A 512 -0.51 35.58 12.47
N SER A 513 0.74 35.30 12.11
CA SER A 513 1.11 34.05 11.46
C SER A 513 0.71 32.91 12.40
N SER A 514 -0.44 32.29 12.12
CA SER A 514 -0.94 31.12 12.85
C SER A 514 0.00 29.95 12.58
N GLU A 515 0.82 29.64 13.58
CA GLU A 515 1.40 28.31 13.74
C GLU A 515 0.25 27.31 13.94
N MET A 516 0.35 26.17 13.26
CA MET A 516 -0.76 25.27 12.94
C MET A 516 -1.09 24.33 14.12
N ASP A 517 -2.36 24.25 14.52
CA ASP A 517 -2.80 23.33 15.58
C ASP A 517 -3.19 21.97 14.97
N LEU A 518 -2.65 20.86 15.50
CA LEU A 518 -2.87 19.48 15.02
C LEU A 518 -4.38 19.13 14.99
N ALA A 519 -5.16 19.76 15.85
CA ALA A 519 -6.61 19.61 15.93
C ALA A 519 -7.34 20.06 14.64
N ASP A 520 -6.83 21.09 13.97
CA ASP A 520 -7.44 21.64 12.75
C ASP A 520 -7.23 20.70 11.55
N GLU A 521 -6.09 20.00 11.47
CA GLU A 521 -5.85 19.00 10.43
C GLU A 521 -6.82 17.82 10.54
N ILE A 522 -6.99 17.30 11.75
CA ILE A 522 -7.91 16.19 12.04
C ILE A 522 -9.36 16.57 11.72
N LEU A 523 -9.76 17.81 12.01
CA LEU A 523 -11.09 18.32 11.68
C LEU A 523 -11.35 18.30 10.17
N PHE A 524 -10.44 18.85 9.36
CA PHE A 524 -10.64 18.94 7.91
C PHE A 524 -10.51 17.60 7.20
N GLU A 525 -9.68 16.68 7.70
CA GLU A 525 -9.62 15.30 7.22
C GLU A 525 -10.96 14.57 7.44
N LYS A 526 -11.54 14.68 8.64
CA LYS A 526 -12.88 14.13 8.95
C LYS A 526 -14.00 14.76 8.12
N LEU A 527 -13.88 16.04 7.77
CA LEU A 527 -14.88 16.72 6.94
C LEU A 527 -14.92 16.14 5.51
N GLU A 528 -13.77 15.85 4.91
CA GLU A 528 -13.68 15.31 3.55
C GLU A 528 -14.08 13.83 3.48
N THR A 529 -13.74 13.02 4.50
CA THR A 529 -14.20 11.62 4.57
C THR A 529 -15.72 11.53 4.66
N LEU A 530 -16.35 12.36 5.51
CA LEU A 530 -17.81 12.37 5.67
C LEU A 530 -18.55 12.93 4.46
N ARG A 531 -17.89 13.77 3.64
CA ARG A 531 -18.43 14.22 2.35
C ARG A 531 -18.44 13.07 1.33
N ALA A 532 -17.41 12.23 1.31
CA ALA A 532 -17.29 11.11 0.38
C ALA A 532 -18.30 9.99 0.66
N GLU A 533 -18.57 9.69 1.93
CA GLU A 533 -19.44 8.59 2.36
C GLU A 533 -20.93 8.96 2.41
N GLY A 534 -21.23 10.26 2.45
CA GLY A 534 -22.58 10.82 2.55
C GLY A 534 -23.12 10.80 3.99
N LEU A 535 -23.65 11.94 4.43
CA LEU A 535 -24.13 12.21 5.80
C LEU A 535 -25.38 11.38 6.17
N LYS A 536 -25.22 10.09 6.40
CA LYS A 536 -26.31 9.15 6.70
C LYS A 536 -26.38 8.74 8.17
N ASN A 537 -25.23 8.61 8.83
CA ASN A 537 -25.15 8.12 10.21
C ASN A 537 -25.04 9.31 11.20
N PRO A 538 -25.95 9.43 12.18
CA PRO A 538 -25.95 10.53 13.13
C PRO A 538 -24.75 10.48 14.10
N ARG A 539 -24.10 9.33 14.29
CA ARG A 539 -22.87 9.23 15.09
C ARG A 539 -21.72 10.02 14.48
N ASP A 540 -21.50 9.83 13.19
CA ASP A 540 -20.36 10.43 12.50
C ASP A 540 -20.52 11.95 12.40
N ILE A 541 -21.76 12.43 12.32
CA ILE A 541 -22.09 13.86 12.39
C ILE A 541 -21.76 14.42 13.79
N ILE A 542 -22.05 13.70 14.87
CA ILE A 542 -21.69 14.15 16.23
C ILE A 542 -20.17 14.19 16.41
N GLU A 543 -19.45 13.19 15.91
CA GLU A 543 -17.98 13.16 15.98
C GLU A 543 -17.31 14.29 15.19
N LEU A 544 -17.89 14.68 14.05
CA LEU A 544 -17.49 15.90 13.33
C LEU A 544 -17.76 17.16 14.16
N LEU A 545 -18.94 17.27 14.77
CA LEU A 545 -19.30 18.43 15.59
C LEU A 545 -18.38 18.58 16.82
N ILE A 546 -18.01 17.47 17.45
CA ILE A 546 -17.03 17.44 18.55
C ILE A 546 -15.68 17.98 18.07
N SER A 547 -15.23 17.51 16.91
CA SER A 547 -13.95 17.94 16.33
C SER A 547 -14.01 19.41 15.87
N ALA A 548 -15.18 19.89 15.45
CA ALA A 548 -15.39 21.25 14.95
C ALA A 548 -15.60 22.29 16.05
N LEU A 549 -16.08 21.89 17.23
CA LEU A 549 -16.49 22.81 18.30
C LEU A 549 -15.36 23.76 18.74
N PRO A 550 -14.12 23.30 19.02
CA PRO A 550 -13.02 24.21 19.39
C PRO A 550 -12.70 25.24 18.31
N TRP A 551 -12.76 24.81 17.04
CA TRP A 551 -12.50 25.67 15.88
C TRP A 551 -13.62 26.71 15.69
N LEU A 552 -14.88 26.31 15.86
CA LEU A 552 -16.05 27.18 15.77
C LEU A 552 -16.08 28.24 16.89
N GLU A 553 -15.65 27.86 18.10
CA GLU A 553 -15.54 28.79 19.24
C GLU A 553 -14.41 29.81 19.06
N SER A 554 -13.30 29.39 18.45
CA SER A 554 -12.10 30.24 18.28
C SER A 554 -12.22 31.22 17.11
N ASN A 555 -12.90 30.85 16.03
CA ASN A 555 -12.93 31.63 14.78
C ASN A 555 -14.21 32.43 14.56
N THR A 556 -15.22 32.32 15.45
CA THR A 556 -16.55 32.97 15.38
C THR A 556 -17.02 33.28 13.94
N PRO A 557 -17.32 32.25 13.13
CA PRO A 557 -17.55 32.43 11.70
C PRO A 557 -18.83 33.20 11.41
N ALA A 558 -18.81 34.08 10.40
CA ALA A 558 -19.99 34.82 9.96
C ALA A 558 -21.14 33.86 9.59
N GLY A 559 -22.26 33.95 10.30
CA GLY A 559 -23.49 33.19 10.04
C GLY A 559 -23.87 32.17 11.11
N ILE A 560 -22.96 31.78 12.02
CA ILE A 560 -23.30 30.89 13.14
C ILE A 560 -23.71 31.75 14.34
N ASP A 561 -24.99 31.75 14.69
CA ASP A 561 -25.47 32.48 15.86
C ASP A 561 -25.07 31.76 17.18
N LYS A 562 -25.07 32.52 18.28
CA LYS A 562 -24.70 32.01 19.61
C LYS A 562 -25.60 30.84 20.05
N ARG A 563 -26.87 30.85 19.62
CA ARG A 563 -27.86 29.83 19.96
C ARG A 563 -27.54 28.48 19.31
N LEU A 564 -27.12 28.49 18.05
CA LEU A 564 -26.69 27.31 17.31
C LEU A 564 -25.40 26.74 17.89
N LEU A 565 -24.45 27.59 18.27
CA LEU A 565 -23.22 27.15 18.93
C LEU A 565 -23.49 26.50 20.30
N ASP A 566 -24.40 27.08 21.10
CA ASP A 566 -24.82 26.49 22.38
C ASP A 566 -25.58 25.15 22.18
N ASP A 567 -26.37 25.03 21.10
CA ASP A 567 -27.01 23.76 20.72
C ASP A 567 -25.97 22.67 20.35
N VAL A 568 -24.93 23.03 19.59
CA VAL A 568 -23.81 22.13 19.25
C VAL A 568 -23.03 21.73 20.50
N ARG A 569 -22.71 22.68 21.39
CA ARG A 569 -22.02 22.40 22.66
C ARG A 569 -22.81 21.41 23.52
N ARG A 570 -24.13 21.61 23.62
CA ARG A 570 -25.02 20.70 24.34
C ARG A 570 -24.97 19.29 23.75
N ILE A 571 -25.07 19.16 22.43
CA ILE A 571 -25.03 17.85 21.75
C ILE A 571 -23.70 17.13 21.99
N CYS A 572 -22.57 17.83 21.87
CA CYS A 572 -21.25 17.25 22.12
C CYS A 572 -21.14 16.77 23.58
N SER A 573 -21.55 17.62 24.53
CA SER A 573 -21.52 17.26 25.96
C SER A 573 -22.43 16.09 26.33
N GLU A 574 -23.63 15.99 25.73
CA GLU A 574 -24.58 14.90 25.96
C GLU A 574 -24.09 13.57 25.35
N PHE A 575 -23.25 13.63 24.31
CA PHE A 575 -22.68 12.43 23.68
C PHE A 575 -21.44 11.90 24.41
N GLU A 576 -20.53 12.80 24.78
CA GLU A 576 -19.27 12.46 25.46
C GLU A 576 -19.48 12.04 26.92
N ASN A 577 -20.32 12.78 27.65
CA ASN A 577 -20.46 12.65 29.11
C ASN A 577 -21.80 12.04 29.55
N GLY A 578 -22.67 11.65 28.61
CA GLY A 578 -24.00 11.15 28.88
C GLY A 578 -24.10 9.64 29.14
N SER A 579 -25.06 9.23 29.97
CA SER A 579 -25.50 7.82 30.03
C SER A 579 -26.23 7.42 28.73
N ASP A 580 -26.50 6.14 28.50
CA ASP A 580 -27.12 5.66 27.24
C ASP A 580 -28.42 6.39 26.88
N ARG A 581 -29.23 6.75 27.89
CA ARG A 581 -30.45 7.56 27.68
C ARG A 581 -30.17 9.01 27.25
N VAL A 582 -29.06 9.58 27.68
CA VAL A 582 -28.61 10.93 27.33
C VAL A 582 -27.98 10.95 25.94
N ARG A 583 -27.19 9.92 25.60
CA ARG A 583 -26.64 9.74 24.25
C ARG A 583 -27.75 9.56 23.21
N GLY A 584 -28.84 8.87 23.56
CA GLY A 584 -30.06 8.79 22.75
C GLY A 584 -30.70 10.15 22.44
N ARG A 585 -30.60 11.14 23.35
CA ARG A 585 -31.07 12.51 23.10
C ARG A 585 -30.15 13.29 22.17
N ALA A 586 -28.83 13.08 22.26
CA ALA A 586 -27.86 13.69 21.35
C ALA A 586 -28.11 13.26 19.89
N PHE A 587 -28.38 11.97 19.64
CA PHE A 587 -28.77 11.48 18.31
C PHE A 587 -30.06 12.12 17.80
N LEU A 588 -31.08 12.23 18.66
CA LEU A 588 -32.35 12.88 18.29
C LEU A 588 -32.18 14.39 18.03
N ALA A 589 -31.29 15.06 18.76
CA ALA A 589 -30.96 16.46 18.59
C ALA A 589 -30.18 16.73 17.29
N VAL A 590 -29.28 15.82 16.89
CA VAL A 590 -28.62 15.88 15.57
C VAL A 590 -29.60 15.66 14.42
N GLU A 591 -30.54 14.74 14.56
CA GLU A 591 -31.59 14.59 13.56
C GLU A 591 -32.49 15.83 13.47
N LYS A 592 -32.74 16.52 14.58
CA LYS A 592 -33.41 17.84 14.57
C LYS A 592 -32.55 18.93 13.92
N LEU A 593 -31.23 18.92 14.09
CA LEU A 593 -30.32 19.83 13.36
C LEU A 593 -30.25 19.55 11.87
N ARG A 594 -30.44 18.28 11.49
CA ARG A 594 -30.49 17.82 10.10
C ARG A 594 -31.79 18.19 9.41
N GLN A 595 -32.92 18.07 10.12
CA GLN A 595 -34.26 18.37 9.60
C GLN A 595 -34.67 19.84 9.78
N GLY A 596 -34.07 20.55 10.74
CA GLY A 596 -34.37 21.94 11.06
C GLY A 596 -33.57 22.92 10.22
N GLU A 597 -34.29 23.68 9.39
CA GLU A 597 -33.92 25.02 8.90
C GLU A 597 -32.43 25.23 8.53
N ASN A 598 -31.88 24.34 7.69
CA ASN A 598 -30.54 24.42 7.10
C ASN A 598 -29.36 24.60 8.09
N LYS A 599 -29.53 24.35 9.40
CA LYS A 599 -28.51 24.66 10.43
C LYS A 599 -27.27 23.79 10.32
N LEU A 600 -27.43 22.47 10.13
CA LEU A 600 -26.28 21.57 9.90
C LEU A 600 -25.58 21.91 8.57
N GLN A 601 -26.34 22.25 7.53
CA GLN A 601 -25.79 22.65 6.23
C GLN A 601 -25.01 23.96 6.32
N LEU A 602 -25.43 24.88 7.19
CA LEU A 602 -24.71 26.12 7.46
C LEU A 602 -23.36 25.86 8.12
N ILE A 603 -23.30 24.98 9.12
CA ILE A 603 -22.04 24.59 9.78
C ILE A 603 -21.09 23.94 8.77
N LEU A 604 -21.58 22.99 7.96
CA LEU A 604 -20.78 22.31 6.95
C LEU A 604 -20.25 23.27 5.87
N ARG A 605 -21.08 24.23 5.45
CA ARG A 605 -20.68 25.26 4.48
C ARG A 605 -19.56 26.14 5.04
N VAL A 606 -19.67 26.57 6.29
CA VAL A 606 -18.66 27.39 6.96
C VAL A 606 -17.32 26.64 7.06
N LEU A 607 -17.36 25.37 7.49
CA LEU A 607 -16.16 24.53 7.58
C LEU A 607 -15.53 24.27 6.19
N THR A 608 -16.35 24.12 5.15
CA THR A 608 -15.89 23.94 3.77
C THR A 608 -15.21 25.20 3.22
N GLU A 609 -15.79 26.37 3.49
CA GLU A 609 -15.19 27.64 3.05
C GLU A 609 -13.84 27.86 3.74
N ALA A 610 -13.73 27.48 5.01
CA ALA A 610 -12.47 27.53 5.75
C ALA A 610 -11.42 26.55 5.19
N SER A 611 -11.82 25.33 4.84
CA SER A 611 -10.90 24.35 4.24
C SER A 611 -10.38 24.79 2.87
N LEU A 612 -11.24 25.40 2.05
CA LEU A 612 -10.85 25.94 0.74
C LEU A 612 -9.86 27.11 0.85
N ARG A 613 -10.12 28.06 1.76
CA ARG A 613 -9.18 29.17 2.02
C ARG A 613 -7.82 28.68 2.52
N ARG A 614 -7.80 27.60 3.31
CA ARG A 614 -6.56 26.94 3.73
C ARG A 614 -5.77 26.43 2.53
N ILE A 615 -6.41 25.65 1.65
CA ILE A 615 -5.77 25.08 0.45
C ILE A 615 -5.20 26.18 -0.46
N GLU A 616 -5.93 27.29 -0.63
CA GLU A 616 -5.46 28.44 -1.41
C GLU A 616 -4.24 29.13 -0.77
N SER A 617 -4.24 29.32 0.55
CA SER A 617 -3.10 29.92 1.27
C SER A 617 -1.84 29.06 1.20
N GLU A 618 -1.99 27.74 1.22
CA GLU A 618 -0.90 26.76 1.20
C GLU A 618 -0.30 26.60 -0.21
N ALA A 619 -1.15 26.65 -1.25
CA ALA A 619 -0.71 26.73 -2.64
C ALA A 619 0.08 28.02 -2.93
N THR A 620 -0.33 29.14 -2.32
CA THR A 620 0.33 30.44 -2.49
C THR A 620 1.69 30.49 -1.79
N LYS A 621 1.81 29.92 -0.59
CA LYS A 621 3.10 29.77 0.12
C LYS A 621 4.09 28.87 -0.61
N LYS A 622 3.60 27.79 -1.23
CA LYS A 622 4.44 26.85 -2.00
C LYS A 622 5.02 27.50 -3.27
N SER A 623 4.22 28.32 -3.96
CA SER A 623 4.65 29.12 -5.11
C SER A 623 5.77 30.13 -4.78
N MET A 624 5.69 30.79 -3.61
CA MET A 624 6.71 31.75 -3.16
C MET A 624 8.05 31.10 -2.76
N ASN A 625 8.02 29.88 -2.24
CA ASN A 625 9.23 29.15 -1.84
C ASN A 625 9.98 28.55 -3.05
N ASP A 626 9.27 28.17 -4.10
CA ASP A 626 9.87 27.70 -5.36
C ASP A 626 10.57 28.85 -6.13
N TRP A 627 10.06 30.09 -6.04
CA TRP A 627 10.72 31.24 -6.68
C TRP A 627 12.05 31.63 -6.01
N SER A 628 12.18 31.46 -4.69
CA SER A 628 13.41 31.83 -3.96
C SER A 628 14.54 30.82 -4.14
N SER A 629 14.25 29.58 -4.55
CA SER A 629 15.27 28.53 -4.74
C SER A 629 15.95 28.58 -6.12
N ASP A 630 15.29 29.14 -7.14
CA ASP A 630 15.86 29.30 -8.49
C ASP A 630 16.75 30.55 -8.66
N ALA A 631 16.79 31.46 -7.68
CA ALA A 631 17.61 32.68 -7.75
C ALA A 631 19.07 32.51 -7.25
N ALA A 632 19.45 31.33 -6.75
CA ALA A 632 20.74 31.10 -6.09
C ALA A 632 21.65 30.12 -6.85
N VAL A 633 21.90 30.34 -8.14
CA VAL A 633 23.04 29.72 -8.84
C VAL A 633 23.70 30.77 -9.75
N GLN A 634 24.83 31.33 -9.32
CA GLN A 634 25.74 32.07 -10.20
C GLN A 634 26.69 31.08 -10.92
N PRO A 635 27.07 31.34 -12.19
CA PRO A 635 28.00 30.50 -12.93
C PRO A 635 29.45 30.93 -12.67
N GLN A 636 30.30 30.01 -12.21
CA GLN A 636 31.75 30.17 -12.31
C GLN A 636 32.25 29.59 -13.64
N ALA A 637 32.91 30.46 -14.40
CA ALA A 637 33.80 30.12 -15.49
C ALA A 637 35.15 29.66 -14.93
N ASP A 638 35.76 28.65 -15.55
CA ASP A 638 37.20 28.46 -15.55
C ASP A 638 37.63 27.92 -16.92
N ALA A 639 38.76 28.46 -17.36
CA ALA A 639 39.32 28.42 -18.69
C ALA A 639 40.41 27.33 -18.85
N ASP A 640 40.92 27.27 -20.09
CA ASP A 640 42.10 26.57 -20.60
C ASP A 640 41.99 25.05 -20.89
N GLY A 641 42.42 24.56 -22.06
CA GLY A 641 43.16 25.19 -23.15
C GLY A 641 43.05 24.41 -24.46
N CYS A 642 43.20 25.16 -25.55
CA CYS A 642 43.30 24.67 -26.92
C CYS A 642 44.67 24.04 -27.19
N SER A 643 44.71 23.00 -28.01
CA SER A 643 45.59 23.02 -29.18
C SER A 643 44.94 22.23 -30.31
N ASP A 644 44.72 22.94 -31.41
CA ASP A 644 44.44 22.40 -32.74
C ASP A 644 45.64 21.58 -33.26
N ASP A 645 45.38 20.58 -34.09
CA ASP A 645 46.23 20.27 -35.24
C ASP A 645 45.40 19.58 -36.33
N ASP A 646 45.74 19.99 -37.56
CA ASP A 646 45.03 19.92 -38.82
C ASP A 646 44.92 18.53 -39.49
N GLU A 647 43.70 18.26 -39.97
CA GLU A 647 43.35 17.90 -41.37
C GLU A 647 43.96 16.61 -42.05
N PRO A 648 43.56 16.22 -43.29
CA PRO A 648 42.85 14.96 -43.50
C PRO A 648 43.53 14.02 -44.54
N ASP A 649 42.81 12.93 -44.85
CA ASP A 649 42.62 12.38 -46.19
C ASP A 649 43.15 10.97 -46.54
N THR A 650 42.23 10.25 -47.19
CA THR A 650 42.32 9.22 -48.26
C THR A 650 43.30 8.03 -48.25
N GLY A 651 42.76 6.89 -48.74
CA GLY A 651 43.51 5.92 -49.57
C GLY A 651 43.75 4.55 -48.93
N GLU A 652 42.78 3.65 -48.85
CA GLU A 652 42.38 2.68 -49.91
C GLU A 652 43.27 1.42 -50.05
N ALA A 653 42.54 0.30 -50.20
CA ALA A 653 42.89 -0.94 -50.90
C ALA A 653 43.56 -2.10 -50.14
N GLY A 654 42.95 -3.29 -50.32
CA GLY A 654 43.60 -4.56 -50.02
C GLY A 654 42.71 -5.79 -49.82
N ALA A 655 41.71 -6.00 -50.69
CA ALA A 655 41.42 -7.28 -51.36
C ALA A 655 41.35 -8.58 -50.52
N SER A 656 40.23 -9.31 -50.52
CA SER A 656 39.91 -10.42 -51.46
C SER A 656 38.87 -11.29 -50.72
N THR A 657 37.88 -11.99 -51.27
CA THR A 657 37.56 -12.45 -52.62
C THR A 657 36.11 -12.97 -52.61
N SER A 658 35.35 -12.70 -53.69
CA SER A 658 34.50 -13.61 -54.50
C SER A 658 33.78 -14.80 -53.82
N LYS A 659 32.54 -15.21 -54.15
CA LYS A 659 31.66 -15.07 -55.34
C LYS A 659 30.27 -15.61 -54.92
N LYS A 660 29.15 -14.93 -55.21
CA LYS A 660 28.21 -15.10 -56.37
C LYS A 660 27.68 -16.55 -56.53
N ALA A 661 26.38 -16.80 -56.69
CA ALA A 661 25.41 -16.26 -57.68
C ALA A 661 23.95 -16.51 -57.19
N ALA A 662 22.97 -15.60 -57.33
CA ALA A 662 22.09 -15.35 -58.51
C ALA A 662 21.43 -16.65 -59.05
N GLN A 663 20.13 -16.78 -59.39
CA GLN A 663 19.11 -15.83 -59.85
C GLN A 663 17.75 -16.59 -60.01
N LYS A 664 16.63 -15.84 -59.98
CA LYS A 664 15.40 -15.96 -60.82
C LYS A 664 14.33 -17.07 -60.64
N GLN A 665 13.10 -16.54 -60.46
CA GLN A 665 11.86 -16.71 -61.28
C GLN A 665 10.75 -17.74 -60.97
N LYS A 666 9.55 -17.16 -60.76
CA LYS A 666 8.22 -17.41 -61.39
C LYS A 666 7.44 -18.73 -61.18
N SER A 667 6.22 -18.53 -60.65
CA SER A 667 4.90 -18.83 -61.26
C SER A 667 4.02 -20.02 -60.79
N LYS A 668 2.80 -19.62 -60.34
CA LYS A 668 1.42 -20.11 -60.62
C LYS A 668 1.04 -21.62 -60.63
N LYS A 669 -0.05 -21.85 -59.87
CA LYS A 669 -1.33 -22.59 -60.18
C LYS A 669 -1.49 -24.10 -59.84
N LYS A 670 -2.46 -24.33 -58.93
CA LYS A 670 -3.65 -25.24 -58.98
C LYS A 670 -3.50 -26.74 -59.34
N SER A 671 -3.95 -27.59 -58.40
CA SER A 671 -4.87 -28.74 -58.58
C SER A 671 -5.87 -28.69 -57.40
N LYS A 672 -7.21 -28.70 -57.44
CA LYS A 672 -8.32 -29.44 -58.10
C LYS A 672 -8.62 -30.86 -57.54
N LYS A 673 -9.52 -30.88 -56.54
CA LYS A 673 -10.86 -31.53 -56.54
C LYS A 673 -11.00 -33.06 -56.27
N SER A 674 -11.71 -33.38 -55.18
CA SER A 674 -12.67 -34.50 -55.03
C SER A 674 -13.75 -34.07 -54.02
N LYS A 675 -15.00 -33.74 -54.41
CA LYS A 675 -16.22 -34.61 -54.43
C LYS A 675 -16.35 -35.50 -53.17
N GLY A 676 -17.45 -35.52 -52.40
CA GLY A 676 -18.73 -34.82 -52.46
C GLY A 676 -19.73 -35.35 -51.42
N ARG A 677 -20.77 -34.54 -51.15
CA ARG A 677 -22.16 -34.86 -50.74
C ARG A 677 -22.43 -35.98 -49.71
N GLY A 678 -23.04 -35.60 -48.59
CA GLY A 678 -24.50 -35.61 -48.49
C GLY A 678 -25.16 -36.34 -47.30
N LYS A 679 -26.28 -35.75 -46.88
CA LYS A 679 -27.38 -36.24 -46.01
C LYS A 679 -27.11 -36.17 -44.49
N LYS A 680 -28.01 -35.65 -43.66
CA LYS A 680 -29.37 -35.11 -43.87
C LYS A 680 -29.66 -34.10 -42.76
#